data_AF-A0A958IJ63-F1
#
_entry.id   AF-A0A958IJ63-F1
#
_cell.length_a   1.000
_cell.length_b   1.000
_cell.length_c   1.000
_cell.angle_alpha   90.00
_cell.angle_beta   90.00
_cell.angle_gamma   90.00
#
_symmetry.space_group_name_H-M   'P 1'
#
loop_
_entity.id
_entity.type
_entity.pdbx_description
1 polymer ?
#
loop_
_entity_poly.entity_id
_entity_poly.type
_entity_poly.pdbx_seq_one_letter_code
_entity_poly.pdbx_strand_id
1 'polypeptide(L)'
;MKRKIQLIPFISILLLFSIDLWAQGKVYEGPDDPAGDPHLEREGFMRGNRVQLLFKNNTELGDYPRKDASRWPAGVTGNVMHDGITLLISSKVYLTDQSTPVTDPDEVNRLREEGNLDSLFFCQANYREEMDRDPTGQIEWGFHPVPGYMNNSSETPAISNDPNSWPTAGWPYIGTELHWPGEWDGRFGRGQIRSDLECYFVANDAQDIEYLGDDDFIKYYPRPGVKIGDIDGGVTVQKGEPWGGIGVRVKQRGFQWNNPMAQDCIFWEYTIANISDYDLPYMAFGYWMDNDIGGENTGEDGSFDKIENLAYTWDTDGVGEDGYQTGTMGLAFLESPGIFNDNVDNDDDGLIDEQRANPAGVYLDDPYGGIVDLQKFLSFYGLKETDLKPHWSGDEDQDWQDGEDTNENGVYEADEYAGDDVGLDGVAPGEENYNGPDADGTECNHMPDLGEGYAEPNFAWTDVSETDMLGLTTLWFRQIPVHVSPYYGWPRNDQDMWERMTSDTLESGATRIDNLGELFASGIFPLYQGRTEFISMAELHSYDALSGLTSAEHTAPALFTLKKTVQIIYEKDYRFAQPPVMPILSAVPGDGYVDLLWDDRSDKRTREPILNNENDFEGYKIYRATDKDFTDPRVITDGFGTETLLKPIFQCDKRNGRDGFTSYGLLNGMAYYLGDDRGLAYSFRDNNVKNGRTYYYALVAYDYGIPPGVLKGSAVVSQDASYGIAPSENNVVIGKDDFEQVNFIGQNVAIVTPGTKAAGSTSETKYNIADANLMGTGTIIPEVVSPKLLKKDHQYKIKFDIEKLNTINRFTTERYQYTTNGLYIYDVTEDNRLIFSDLMIPTESGVTRPEKYNTVLEFYDNPDGDDYFHLAVDEPRQTDVFDGIRLNMSMNNRTSVFDSSRSGWMPGSSPVKIRLTEEGQLYYPWDYNIVFSDENIYTGITRRYSSGFKDADGNSYGLTDILREQDFTFKVENLNDLDSLGQPKLMDIVVLDRNANGEYDILEDLILVGQNSNESNVRFEYTIFTLDFSSATDSTQLPKKDDVFAVRFNRPFSISDSILFDVDYETTTDESAYESDMKDIRVVPNPYIATNVMEASVVNKYLNQGRRLMFTNLPEKCTIKIFTVSGVLVRKLDFPEDGLVGYAGLGDSNTGTLHWNMLSKEGLEIAAGMYVYQVKDLRTGKEKVGKFGVIK
;
A
#
# COMPACT_ATOMS: atom_id res chain seq x y z
N MET A 1 -34.40 -46.73 64.54
CA MET A 1 -34.64 -45.61 65.50
C MET A 1 -34.44 -44.31 64.70
N LYS A 2 -35.50 -43.49 64.56
CA LYS A 2 -35.64 -42.20 63.81
C LYS A 2 -35.47 -42.28 62.26
N ARG A 3 -36.55 -42.40 61.44
CA ARG A 3 -37.44 -41.36 60.84
C ARG A 3 -36.63 -40.24 60.16
N LYS A 4 -36.70 -40.02 58.84
CA LYS A 4 -37.91 -39.68 58.05
C LYS A 4 -37.88 -40.30 56.64
N ILE A 5 -39.06 -40.74 56.23
CA ILE A 5 -39.49 -41.04 54.85
C ILE A 5 -40.22 -39.76 54.38
N GLN A 6 -39.91 -39.26 53.19
CA GLN A 6 -40.76 -38.30 52.46
C GLN A 6 -40.84 -38.74 51.00
N LEU A 7 -42.07 -38.95 50.54
CA LEU A 7 -42.46 -39.11 49.15
C LEU A 7 -42.29 -37.77 48.41
N ILE A 8 -41.85 -37.81 47.14
CA ILE A 8 -42.17 -36.81 46.10
C ILE A 8 -42.41 -37.59 44.79
N PRO A 9 -43.47 -37.28 44.00
CA PRO A 9 -43.91 -38.08 42.87
C PRO A 9 -43.21 -37.69 41.56
N PHE A 10 -43.16 -38.66 40.64
CA PHE A 10 -42.86 -38.52 39.22
C PHE A 10 -43.65 -37.35 38.60
N ILE A 11 -42.95 -36.32 38.12
CA ILE A 11 -43.48 -35.34 37.17
C ILE A 11 -42.68 -35.54 35.88
N SER A 12 -43.36 -36.04 34.86
CA SER A 12 -42.92 -35.96 33.48
C SER A 12 -42.88 -34.47 33.09
N ILE A 13 -41.67 -33.90 32.98
CA ILE A 13 -41.47 -32.63 32.28
C ILE A 13 -41.20 -33.02 30.83
N LEU A 14 -42.16 -32.71 29.95
CA LEU A 14 -41.88 -32.54 28.53
C LEU A 14 -40.81 -31.43 28.43
N LEU A 15 -39.59 -31.80 28.05
CA LEU A 15 -38.69 -30.89 27.36
C LEU A 15 -39.30 -30.69 25.96
N LEU A 16 -40.06 -29.61 25.81
CA LEU A 16 -40.30 -29.01 24.51
C LEU A 16 -38.93 -28.48 24.07
N PHE A 17 -38.22 -29.26 23.27
CA PHE A 17 -37.24 -28.69 22.35
C PHE A 17 -38.03 -27.76 21.44
N SER A 18 -37.76 -26.46 21.52
CA SER A 18 -37.95 -25.56 20.39
C SER A 18 -36.99 -26.03 19.31
N ILE A 19 -37.47 -26.94 18.47
CA ILE A 19 -36.92 -27.15 17.14
C ILE A 19 -37.34 -25.87 16.41
N ASP A 20 -36.44 -24.91 16.28
CA ASP A 20 -36.67 -23.81 15.34
C ASP A 20 -36.76 -24.45 13.94
N LEU A 21 -37.93 -24.30 13.32
CA LEU A 21 -38.25 -24.86 12.01
C LEU A 21 -37.62 -23.97 10.94
N TRP A 22 -36.31 -24.12 10.72
CA TRP A 22 -35.56 -23.37 9.69
C TRP A 22 -35.98 -23.73 8.27
N ALA A 23 -36.58 -24.90 8.06
CA ALA A 23 -37.15 -25.36 6.78
C ALA A 23 -38.50 -24.71 6.38
N GLN A 24 -38.91 -23.60 7.03
CA GLN A 24 -40.09 -22.82 6.65
C GLN A 24 -39.71 -21.40 6.24
N GLY A 25 -40.42 -20.88 5.25
CA GLY A 25 -40.30 -19.49 4.81
C GLY A 25 -40.53 -18.47 5.93
N LYS A 26 -39.82 -17.34 5.86
CA LYS A 26 -39.95 -16.18 6.74
C LYS A 26 -40.28 -14.91 5.93
N VAL A 27 -40.62 -13.83 6.63
CA VAL A 27 -40.70 -12.51 5.99
C VAL A 27 -39.29 -12.06 5.64
N TYR A 28 -39.09 -11.51 4.44
CA TYR A 28 -37.80 -10.93 4.05
C TYR A 28 -37.49 -9.71 4.94
N GLU A 29 -36.28 -9.68 5.51
CA GLU A 29 -35.88 -8.67 6.51
C GLU A 29 -34.97 -7.58 5.95
N GLY A 30 -34.48 -7.72 4.70
CA GLY A 30 -33.61 -6.74 4.03
C GLY A 30 -34.33 -5.49 3.48
N PRO A 31 -33.73 -4.80 2.50
CA PRO A 31 -34.31 -3.60 1.90
C PRO A 31 -35.64 -3.89 1.20
N ASP A 32 -36.67 -3.05 1.40
CA ASP A 32 -37.91 -3.08 0.60
C ASP A 32 -37.67 -2.36 -0.74
N ASP A 33 -36.86 -3.02 -1.58
CA ASP A 33 -36.39 -2.48 -2.84
C ASP A 33 -37.55 -2.22 -3.83
N PRO A 34 -37.54 -1.09 -4.54
CA PRO A 34 -38.46 -0.86 -5.65
C PRO A 34 -38.16 -1.79 -6.83
N ALA A 35 -39.10 -1.88 -7.77
CA ALA A 35 -38.88 -2.57 -9.03
C ALA A 35 -37.66 -1.97 -9.76
N GLY A 36 -36.79 -2.82 -10.28
CA GLY A 36 -35.65 -2.42 -11.10
C GLY A 36 -36.11 -1.65 -12.33
N ASP A 37 -35.28 -0.71 -12.82
CA ASP A 37 -35.64 0.15 -13.94
C ASP A 37 -34.58 0.10 -15.04
N PRO A 38 -34.93 -0.31 -16.28
CA PRO A 38 -34.00 -0.32 -17.42
C PRO A 38 -33.31 1.04 -17.67
N HIS A 39 -33.92 2.17 -17.27
CA HIS A 39 -33.29 3.50 -17.41
C HIS A 39 -32.04 3.70 -16.52
N LEU A 40 -31.90 2.89 -15.48
CA LEU A 40 -30.79 2.93 -14.53
C LEU A 40 -29.60 2.05 -14.96
N GLU A 41 -29.68 1.40 -16.11
CA GLU A 41 -28.58 0.62 -16.65
C GLU A 41 -27.35 1.49 -16.91
N ARG A 42 -26.21 1.05 -16.38
CA ARG A 42 -24.90 1.67 -16.52
C ARG A 42 -23.86 0.60 -16.75
N GLU A 43 -22.82 1.00 -17.45
CA GLU A 43 -21.67 0.16 -17.75
C GLU A 43 -20.48 0.59 -16.89
N GLY A 44 -19.76 -0.38 -16.35
CA GLY A 44 -18.54 -0.20 -15.59
C GLY A 44 -17.43 -1.09 -16.12
N PHE A 45 -16.19 -0.79 -15.75
CA PHE A 45 -15.04 -1.64 -16.04
C PHE A 45 -14.37 -2.07 -14.74
N MET A 46 -14.17 -3.38 -14.59
CA MET A 46 -13.26 -3.97 -13.63
C MET A 46 -11.84 -3.91 -14.22
N ARG A 47 -10.99 -3.04 -13.65
CA ARG A 47 -9.61 -2.74 -14.09
C ARG A 47 -8.64 -2.61 -12.90
N GLY A 48 -8.91 -3.34 -11.83
CA GLY A 48 -8.09 -3.40 -10.62
C GLY A 48 -6.80 -4.19 -10.80
N ASN A 49 -6.74 -5.12 -11.76
CA ASN A 49 -5.58 -5.97 -12.05
C ASN A 49 -5.40 -6.22 -13.57
N ARG A 50 -4.77 -7.34 -13.98
CA ARG A 50 -4.51 -7.67 -15.40
C ARG A 50 -5.74 -8.21 -16.13
N VAL A 51 -6.86 -8.46 -15.46
CA VAL A 51 -8.13 -8.81 -16.10
C VAL A 51 -8.91 -7.52 -16.35
N GLN A 52 -9.20 -7.22 -17.61
CA GLN A 52 -10.11 -6.13 -17.96
C GLN A 52 -11.47 -6.72 -18.35
N LEU A 53 -12.51 -6.40 -17.57
CA LEU A 53 -13.86 -6.86 -17.84
C LEU A 53 -14.86 -5.69 -17.74
N LEU A 54 -15.63 -5.47 -18.80
CA LEU A 54 -16.82 -4.62 -18.82
C LEU A 54 -17.93 -5.37 -18.09
N PHE A 55 -18.70 -4.68 -17.27
CA PHE A 55 -19.90 -5.23 -16.65
C PHE A 55 -21.03 -4.21 -16.72
N LYS A 56 -22.26 -4.70 -16.68
CA LYS A 56 -23.47 -3.89 -16.53
C LYS A 56 -24.10 -4.18 -15.18
N ASN A 57 -24.70 -3.17 -14.56
CA ASN A 57 -25.41 -3.30 -13.28
C ASN A 57 -26.75 -4.08 -13.38
N ASN A 58 -26.93 -4.85 -14.45
CA ASN A 58 -28.05 -5.75 -14.71
C ASN A 58 -27.60 -7.23 -14.71
N THR A 59 -26.39 -7.53 -14.23
CA THR A 59 -25.73 -8.85 -14.13
C THR A 59 -25.00 -9.36 -15.39
N GLU A 60 -25.01 -8.62 -16.51
CA GLU A 60 -24.25 -8.98 -17.71
C GLU A 60 -22.76 -8.62 -17.58
N LEU A 61 -21.87 -9.54 -17.98
CA LEU A 61 -20.42 -9.36 -18.02
C LEU A 61 -19.91 -9.51 -19.46
N GLY A 62 -19.09 -8.58 -19.95
CA GLY A 62 -18.70 -8.48 -21.37
C GLY A 62 -19.77 -7.82 -22.24
N ASP A 63 -19.43 -7.51 -23.50
CA ASP A 63 -20.36 -6.90 -24.48
C ASP A 63 -19.77 -6.94 -25.90
N TYR A 64 -20.14 -7.92 -26.71
CA TYR A 64 -19.86 -7.91 -28.16
C TYR A 64 -20.70 -6.82 -28.88
N PRO A 65 -20.15 -6.06 -29.87
CA PRO A 65 -18.89 -6.27 -30.58
C PRO A 65 -17.68 -5.51 -30.01
N ARG A 66 -17.70 -5.07 -28.75
CA ARG A 66 -16.57 -4.34 -28.17
C ARG A 66 -15.43 -5.30 -27.86
N LYS A 67 -14.40 -5.27 -28.69
CA LYS A 67 -13.19 -6.07 -28.51
C LYS A 67 -12.35 -5.68 -27.28
N ASP A 68 -12.70 -4.59 -26.59
CA ASP A 68 -12.13 -4.22 -25.30
C ASP A 68 -13.01 -4.57 -24.09
N ALA A 69 -14.16 -5.23 -24.29
CA ALA A 69 -15.07 -5.60 -23.20
C ALA A 69 -14.50 -6.69 -22.29
N SER A 70 -13.87 -7.73 -22.82
CA SER A 70 -13.18 -8.75 -22.03
C SER A 70 -11.78 -8.95 -22.61
N ARG A 71 -10.74 -8.58 -21.85
CA ARG A 71 -9.35 -8.72 -22.31
C ARG A 71 -8.42 -9.17 -21.22
N TRP A 72 -7.56 -10.12 -21.60
CA TRP A 72 -6.43 -10.53 -20.80
C TRP A 72 -5.17 -10.80 -21.63
N PRO A 73 -3.99 -10.31 -21.18
CA PRO A 73 -3.80 -9.31 -20.14
C PRO A 73 -4.33 -7.92 -20.55
N ALA A 74 -4.85 -7.14 -19.62
CA ALA A 74 -5.18 -5.74 -19.82
C ALA A 74 -3.95 -5.00 -20.40
N GLY A 75 -4.11 -4.26 -21.49
CA GLY A 75 -2.97 -3.61 -22.16
C GLY A 75 -3.15 -3.47 -23.66
N VAL A 76 -2.12 -3.73 -24.46
CA VAL A 76 -2.24 -3.83 -25.93
C VAL A 76 -1.84 -5.18 -26.49
N THR A 77 -1.18 -5.98 -25.66
CA THR A 77 -0.71 -7.33 -25.98
C THR A 77 -1.69 -8.41 -25.58
N GLY A 78 -2.72 -8.08 -24.79
CA GLY A 78 -3.76 -9.04 -24.43
C GLY A 78 -4.86 -9.16 -25.47
N ASN A 79 -5.48 -10.33 -25.46
CA ASN A 79 -6.48 -10.76 -26.43
C ASN A 79 -7.87 -10.72 -25.81
N VAL A 80 -8.89 -10.81 -26.68
CA VAL A 80 -10.26 -11.07 -26.23
C VAL A 80 -10.31 -12.43 -25.54
N MET A 81 -11.07 -12.52 -24.45
CA MET A 81 -11.28 -13.79 -23.74
C MET A 81 -12.68 -14.34 -23.95
N HIS A 82 -13.69 -13.46 -23.95
CA HIS A 82 -15.07 -13.84 -24.22
C HIS A 82 -15.90 -12.67 -24.76
N ASP A 83 -17.00 -12.98 -25.43
CA ASP A 83 -17.93 -11.99 -25.97
C ASP A 83 -18.99 -11.58 -24.95
N GLY A 84 -19.35 -12.47 -24.02
CA GLY A 84 -20.20 -12.16 -22.88
C GLY A 84 -20.51 -13.36 -21.98
N ILE A 85 -20.90 -13.06 -20.74
CA ILE A 85 -21.37 -13.98 -19.71
C ILE A 85 -22.64 -13.37 -19.12
N THR A 86 -23.71 -14.16 -19.01
CA THR A 86 -24.92 -13.78 -18.25
C THR A 86 -25.15 -14.75 -17.11
N LEU A 87 -25.51 -14.18 -15.96
CA LEU A 87 -26.16 -14.92 -14.87
C LEU A 87 -27.45 -15.58 -15.38
N LEU A 88 -27.68 -16.83 -14.97
CA LEU A 88 -28.92 -17.57 -15.17
C LEU A 88 -29.50 -17.99 -13.81
N ILE A 89 -30.72 -17.56 -13.54
CA ILE A 89 -31.53 -18.05 -12.42
C ILE A 89 -32.80 -18.65 -13.01
N SER A 90 -32.90 -19.97 -13.01
CA SER A 90 -34.05 -20.67 -13.58
C SER A 90 -34.92 -21.28 -12.48
N SER A 91 -36.23 -21.28 -12.69
CA SER A 91 -37.18 -21.83 -11.74
C SER A 91 -38.31 -22.58 -12.43
N LYS A 92 -38.85 -23.58 -11.73
CA LYS A 92 -40.08 -24.26 -12.12
C LYS A 92 -41.16 -24.09 -11.05
N VAL A 93 -42.20 -23.33 -11.39
CA VAL A 93 -43.30 -23.02 -10.48
C VAL A 93 -44.52 -23.88 -10.81
N TYR A 94 -45.15 -24.45 -9.79
CA TYR A 94 -46.39 -25.22 -9.90
C TYR A 94 -47.59 -24.42 -9.43
N LEU A 95 -48.70 -24.53 -10.16
CA LEU A 95 -49.90 -23.72 -9.93
C LEU A 95 -51.17 -24.60 -9.94
N THR A 96 -52.16 -24.17 -9.15
CA THR A 96 -53.55 -24.66 -9.18
C THR A 96 -54.50 -23.49 -9.43
N ASP A 97 -55.72 -23.82 -9.85
CA ASP A 97 -56.78 -22.82 -10.07
C ASP A 97 -56.32 -21.62 -10.93
N GLN A 98 -55.50 -21.89 -11.94
CA GLN A 98 -54.90 -20.93 -12.88
C GLN A 98 -53.86 -19.95 -12.29
N SER A 99 -53.87 -19.67 -10.99
CA SER A 99 -52.95 -18.66 -10.43
C SER A 99 -52.51 -18.85 -8.98
N THR A 100 -52.79 -19.99 -8.36
CA THR A 100 -52.46 -20.24 -6.95
C THR A 100 -51.20 -21.11 -6.85
N PRO A 101 -50.06 -20.59 -6.37
CA PRO A 101 -48.83 -21.37 -6.28
C PRO A 101 -48.96 -22.55 -5.32
N VAL A 102 -48.32 -23.67 -5.67
CA VAL A 102 -48.20 -24.86 -4.83
C VAL A 102 -46.73 -25.13 -4.59
N THR A 103 -46.28 -24.91 -3.36
CA THR A 103 -44.86 -24.97 -2.99
C THR A 103 -44.49 -26.19 -2.17
N ASP A 104 -45.46 -26.83 -1.49
CA ASP A 104 -45.22 -28.07 -0.75
C ASP A 104 -44.96 -29.24 -1.73
N PRO A 105 -43.76 -29.87 -1.73
CA PRO A 105 -43.43 -30.97 -2.64
C PRO A 105 -44.38 -32.17 -2.55
N ASP A 106 -44.92 -32.48 -1.37
CA ASP A 106 -45.86 -33.60 -1.20
C ASP A 106 -47.20 -33.30 -1.87
N GLU A 107 -47.65 -32.05 -1.75
CA GLU A 107 -48.88 -31.57 -2.38
C GLU A 107 -48.72 -31.44 -3.90
N VAL A 108 -47.56 -30.97 -4.38
CA VAL A 108 -47.17 -30.97 -5.80
C VAL A 108 -47.29 -32.39 -6.38
N ASN A 109 -46.73 -33.39 -5.69
CA ASN A 109 -46.79 -34.78 -6.13
C ASN A 109 -48.23 -35.30 -6.19
N ARG A 110 -49.04 -35.04 -5.15
CA ARG A 110 -50.45 -35.45 -5.10
C ARG A 110 -51.28 -34.83 -6.23
N LEU A 111 -51.19 -33.52 -6.42
CA LEU A 111 -51.98 -32.79 -7.44
C LEU A 111 -51.54 -33.13 -8.87
N ARG A 112 -50.24 -33.41 -9.07
CA ARG A 112 -49.71 -33.90 -10.34
C ARG A 112 -50.32 -35.25 -10.72
N GLU A 113 -50.42 -36.18 -9.76
CA GLU A 113 -51.08 -37.48 -9.99
C GLU A 113 -52.58 -37.33 -10.33
N GLU A 114 -53.23 -36.29 -9.79
CA GLU A 114 -54.63 -35.97 -10.05
C GLU A 114 -54.87 -35.22 -11.38
N GLY A 115 -53.81 -34.72 -12.03
CA GLY A 115 -53.87 -33.96 -13.27
C GLY A 115 -54.43 -32.54 -13.10
N ASN A 116 -54.35 -31.98 -11.88
CA ASN A 116 -54.88 -30.65 -11.53
C ASN A 116 -53.76 -29.62 -11.29
N LEU A 117 -52.59 -29.83 -11.90
CA LEU A 117 -51.40 -29.01 -11.68
C LEU A 117 -50.88 -28.47 -13.01
N ASP A 118 -50.76 -27.15 -13.10
CA ASP A 118 -50.09 -26.44 -14.19
C ASP A 118 -48.62 -26.17 -13.79
N SER A 119 -47.75 -25.98 -14.77
CA SER A 119 -46.34 -25.63 -14.54
C SER A 119 -45.90 -24.49 -15.44
N LEU A 120 -45.22 -23.51 -14.85
CA LEU A 120 -44.50 -22.45 -15.57
C LEU A 120 -43.00 -22.64 -15.35
N PHE A 121 -42.24 -22.19 -16.34
CA PHE A 121 -40.78 -22.17 -16.30
C PHE A 121 -40.35 -20.72 -16.40
N PHE A 122 -39.26 -20.37 -15.75
CA PHE A 122 -38.66 -19.04 -15.83
C PHE A 122 -37.15 -19.19 -16.01
N CYS A 123 -36.54 -18.29 -16.77
CA CYS A 123 -35.09 -18.11 -16.87
C CYS A 123 -34.76 -16.63 -16.73
N GLN A 124 -34.54 -16.19 -15.50
CA GLN A 124 -34.12 -14.82 -15.21
C GLN A 124 -32.65 -14.64 -15.59
N ALA A 125 -32.39 -13.71 -16.50
CA ALA A 125 -31.06 -13.40 -17.03
C ALA A 125 -31.02 -11.94 -17.53
N ASN A 126 -29.85 -11.47 -17.96
CA ASN A 126 -29.75 -10.30 -18.83
C ASN A 126 -28.56 -10.51 -19.78
N TYR A 127 -28.85 -10.62 -21.08
CA TYR A 127 -27.85 -10.87 -22.10
C TYR A 127 -28.15 -10.05 -23.35
N ARG A 128 -27.11 -9.58 -24.03
CA ARG A 128 -27.22 -8.82 -25.29
C ARG A 128 -28.02 -9.50 -26.41
N GLU A 129 -28.22 -10.82 -26.34
CA GLU A 129 -28.85 -11.63 -27.39
C GLU A 129 -29.96 -12.53 -26.85
N GLU A 130 -31.04 -12.65 -27.63
CA GLU A 130 -32.14 -13.60 -27.40
C GLU A 130 -32.62 -13.69 -25.95
N MET A 131 -32.94 -12.53 -25.38
CA MET A 131 -33.73 -12.39 -24.15
C MET A 131 -35.23 -12.38 -24.44
N ASP A 132 -36.03 -12.73 -23.44
CA ASP A 132 -37.48 -12.56 -23.47
C ASP A 132 -37.86 -11.09 -23.50
N ARG A 133 -38.96 -10.80 -24.19
CA ARG A 133 -39.41 -9.43 -24.46
C ARG A 133 -40.91 -9.33 -24.46
N ASP A 134 -41.38 -8.15 -24.10
CA ASP A 134 -42.78 -7.79 -24.20
C ASP A 134 -43.33 -7.99 -25.63
N PRO A 135 -44.67 -8.09 -25.81
CA PRO A 135 -45.27 -8.28 -27.13
C PRO A 135 -44.94 -7.19 -28.16
N THR A 136 -44.48 -6.00 -27.72
CA THR A 136 -44.00 -4.93 -28.62
C THR A 136 -42.52 -5.08 -29.00
N GLY A 137 -41.76 -5.88 -28.26
CA GLY A 137 -40.33 -6.12 -28.43
C GLY A 137 -39.44 -4.99 -27.91
N GLN A 138 -39.99 -4.07 -27.12
CA GLN A 138 -39.31 -2.87 -26.62
C GLN A 138 -38.72 -3.03 -25.22
N ILE A 139 -39.32 -3.88 -24.40
CA ILE A 139 -38.91 -4.11 -23.02
C ILE A 139 -38.41 -5.55 -22.95
N GLU A 140 -37.16 -5.70 -22.51
CA GLU A 140 -36.62 -7.00 -22.16
C GLU A 140 -37.15 -7.40 -20.78
N TRP A 141 -37.46 -8.68 -20.64
CA TRP A 141 -37.90 -9.29 -19.41
C TRP A 141 -36.72 -10.04 -18.81
N GLY A 142 -36.27 -9.58 -17.65
CA GLY A 142 -35.06 -10.08 -16.99
C GLY A 142 -34.64 -9.17 -15.84
N PHE A 143 -33.35 -9.24 -15.47
CA PHE A 143 -32.80 -8.43 -14.39
C PHE A 143 -32.59 -6.98 -14.79
N HIS A 144 -33.07 -6.05 -13.95
CA HIS A 144 -32.80 -4.63 -14.10
C HIS A 144 -32.32 -3.98 -12.80
N PRO A 145 -31.51 -2.89 -12.89
CA PRO A 145 -30.90 -2.29 -11.72
C PRO A 145 -31.91 -1.65 -10.78
N VAL A 146 -31.71 -1.85 -9.49
CA VAL A 146 -32.55 -1.27 -8.44
C VAL A 146 -32.11 0.17 -8.13
N PRO A 147 -33.05 1.14 -8.11
CA PRO A 147 -32.77 2.49 -7.64
C PRO A 147 -32.17 2.54 -6.23
N GLY A 148 -31.12 3.34 -6.03
CA GLY A 148 -30.54 3.60 -4.70
C GLY A 148 -29.14 3.04 -4.45
N TYR A 149 -28.63 2.16 -5.33
CA TYR A 149 -27.29 1.54 -5.19
C TYR A 149 -26.20 2.22 -6.03
N MET A 150 -26.48 3.39 -6.59
CA MET A 150 -25.48 4.22 -7.29
C MET A 150 -25.88 5.69 -7.23
N ASN A 151 -24.92 6.58 -7.52
CA ASN A 151 -25.24 7.96 -7.83
C ASN A 151 -25.90 8.04 -9.21
N ASN A 152 -27.14 8.49 -9.29
CA ASN A 152 -27.85 8.64 -10.58
C ASN A 152 -27.18 9.62 -11.56
N SER A 153 -26.27 10.49 -11.08
CA SER A 153 -25.46 11.38 -11.93
C SER A 153 -24.13 10.75 -12.38
N SER A 154 -23.81 9.55 -11.90
CA SER A 154 -22.65 8.77 -12.33
C SER A 154 -22.91 8.15 -13.70
N GLU A 155 -21.85 8.06 -14.50
CA GLU A 155 -21.85 7.35 -15.77
C GLU A 155 -21.56 5.85 -15.59
N THR A 156 -21.09 5.43 -14.41
CA THR A 156 -20.77 4.04 -14.07
C THR A 156 -21.58 3.55 -12.87
N PRO A 157 -21.76 2.22 -12.71
CA PRO A 157 -22.16 1.61 -11.44
C PRO A 157 -21.22 2.00 -10.30
N ALA A 158 -21.63 1.71 -9.06
CA ALA A 158 -20.82 2.05 -7.90
C ALA A 158 -19.54 1.19 -7.83
N ILE A 159 -18.39 1.87 -7.72
CA ILE A 159 -17.06 1.26 -7.59
C ILE A 159 -16.28 1.89 -6.42
N SER A 160 -15.58 1.07 -5.66
CA SER A 160 -14.88 1.43 -4.41
C SER A 160 -13.81 2.52 -4.56
N ASN A 161 -13.25 2.73 -5.75
CA ASN A 161 -12.22 3.74 -5.99
C ASN A 161 -12.75 5.06 -6.62
N ASP A 162 -14.06 5.17 -6.85
CA ASP A 162 -14.72 6.42 -7.24
C ASP A 162 -15.88 6.76 -6.30
N PRO A 163 -15.63 7.54 -5.24
CA PRO A 163 -16.68 8.00 -4.32
C PRO A 163 -17.82 8.79 -4.97
N ASN A 164 -17.62 9.34 -6.18
CA ASN A 164 -18.69 10.03 -6.89
C ASN A 164 -19.73 9.07 -7.49
N SER A 165 -19.38 7.78 -7.61
CA SER A 165 -20.28 6.74 -8.10
C SER A 165 -21.26 6.24 -7.02
N TRP A 166 -21.03 6.56 -5.74
CA TRP A 166 -21.80 6.04 -4.61
C TRP A 166 -23.11 6.81 -4.36
N PRO A 167 -24.17 6.17 -3.84
CA PRO A 167 -25.42 6.86 -3.54
C PRO A 167 -25.23 7.93 -2.46
N THR A 168 -25.39 9.19 -2.85
CA THR A 168 -25.14 10.35 -1.95
C THR A 168 -26.03 10.42 -0.70
N ALA A 169 -27.15 9.70 -0.67
CA ALA A 169 -28.07 9.65 0.48
C ALA A 169 -27.74 8.53 1.48
N GLY A 170 -26.79 7.66 1.17
CA GLY A 170 -26.54 6.39 1.87
C GLY A 170 -27.07 5.20 1.09
N TRP A 171 -26.69 4.00 1.53
CA TRP A 171 -27.02 2.72 0.91
C TRP A 171 -28.31 2.13 1.50
N PRO A 172 -29.16 1.46 0.70
CA PRO A 172 -30.33 0.76 1.20
C PRO A 172 -29.97 -0.38 2.16
N TYR A 173 -30.66 -0.44 3.32
CA TYR A 173 -30.35 -1.37 4.40
C TYR A 173 -31.50 -2.29 4.84
N ILE A 174 -32.39 -1.84 5.73
CA ILE A 174 -33.54 -2.62 6.20
C ILE A 174 -34.82 -1.83 5.91
N GLY A 175 -35.79 -2.47 5.26
CA GLY A 175 -37.02 -1.81 4.83
C GLY A 175 -36.72 -0.56 3.98
N THR A 176 -36.99 0.63 4.52
CA THR A 176 -36.75 1.91 3.82
C THR A 176 -35.59 2.72 4.40
N GLU A 177 -34.84 2.14 5.35
CA GLU A 177 -33.71 2.80 6.01
C GLU A 177 -32.48 2.84 5.09
N LEU A 178 -31.69 3.91 5.25
CA LEU A 178 -30.41 4.10 4.56
C LEU A 178 -29.29 4.23 5.61
N HIS A 179 -28.10 3.72 5.29
CA HIS A 179 -26.93 3.85 6.15
C HIS A 179 -25.68 4.34 5.40
N TRP A 180 -24.67 4.73 6.18
CA TRP A 180 -23.31 5.09 5.73
C TRP A 180 -23.22 6.10 4.57
N PRO A 181 -23.88 7.27 4.67
CA PRO A 181 -23.81 8.29 3.64
C PRO A 181 -22.38 8.81 3.43
N GLY A 182 -21.84 8.63 2.23
CA GLY A 182 -20.50 9.09 1.87
C GLY A 182 -19.37 8.11 2.20
N GLU A 183 -19.69 6.91 2.68
CA GLU A 183 -18.76 5.81 2.90
C GLU A 183 -19.12 4.63 1.97
N TRP A 184 -18.14 3.78 1.68
CA TRP A 184 -18.36 2.57 0.87
C TRP A 184 -19.17 1.54 1.67
N ASP A 185 -20.17 0.93 1.05
CA ASP A 185 -20.85 -0.26 1.59
C ASP A 185 -19.95 -1.48 1.34
N GLY A 186 -18.96 -1.63 2.22
CA GLY A 186 -17.97 -2.70 2.14
C GLY A 186 -18.57 -4.06 2.46
N ARG A 187 -18.03 -5.12 1.85
CA ARG A 187 -18.39 -6.50 2.20
C ARG A 187 -18.31 -6.77 3.71
N PHE A 188 -17.31 -6.21 4.38
CA PHE A 188 -17.04 -6.40 5.81
C PHE A 188 -17.49 -5.22 6.67
N GLY A 189 -18.42 -4.40 6.17
CA GLY A 189 -18.97 -3.29 6.94
C GLY A 189 -18.55 -1.90 6.45
N ARG A 190 -18.73 -0.91 7.32
CA ARG A 190 -18.69 0.52 7.00
C ARG A 190 -17.31 0.93 6.53
N GLY A 191 -17.20 1.34 5.27
CA GLY A 191 -15.96 1.88 4.70
C GLY A 191 -14.84 0.85 4.50
N GLN A 192 -15.10 -0.45 4.73
CA GLN A 192 -14.12 -1.52 4.62
C GLN A 192 -13.87 -1.90 3.16
N ILE A 193 -12.64 -1.70 2.67
CA ILE A 193 -12.22 -2.06 1.31
C ILE A 193 -11.03 -3.02 1.40
N ARG A 194 -11.28 -4.32 1.21
CA ARG A 194 -10.27 -5.40 1.32
C ARG A 194 -9.72 -5.90 -0.03
N SER A 195 -10.26 -5.40 -1.15
CA SER A 195 -9.75 -5.64 -2.50
C SER A 195 -9.15 -4.34 -3.10
N ASP A 196 -8.31 -4.46 -4.12
CA ASP A 196 -7.77 -3.30 -4.83
C ASP A 196 -8.84 -2.59 -5.69
N LEU A 197 -9.84 -3.37 -6.14
CA LEU A 197 -11.05 -2.86 -6.76
C LEU A 197 -12.23 -3.75 -6.42
N GLU A 198 -13.28 -3.09 -5.93
CA GLU A 198 -14.60 -3.66 -5.69
C GLU A 198 -15.68 -2.89 -6.47
N CYS A 199 -16.67 -3.59 -7.01
CA CYS A 199 -17.94 -3.01 -7.47
C CYS A 199 -19.12 -3.61 -6.70
N TYR A 200 -20.22 -2.86 -6.61
CA TYR A 200 -21.42 -3.30 -5.91
C TYR A 200 -22.68 -2.71 -6.56
N PHE A 201 -23.67 -3.56 -6.81
CA PHE A 201 -24.99 -3.17 -7.30
C PHE A 201 -26.03 -4.26 -7.01
N VAL A 202 -27.30 -3.91 -7.23
CA VAL A 202 -28.45 -4.80 -7.00
C VAL A 202 -29.37 -4.74 -8.22
N ALA A 203 -29.88 -5.90 -8.63
CA ALA A 203 -30.88 -6.04 -9.67
C ALA A 203 -32.04 -6.91 -9.19
N ASN A 204 -33.23 -6.74 -9.78
CA ASN A 204 -34.36 -7.65 -9.57
C ASN A 204 -35.15 -7.88 -10.86
N ASP A 205 -36.01 -8.89 -10.83
CA ASP A 205 -36.77 -9.42 -11.97
C ASP A 205 -38.17 -8.81 -12.12
N ALA A 206 -38.44 -7.71 -11.42
CA ALA A 206 -39.80 -7.15 -11.30
C ALA A 206 -40.45 -6.77 -12.64
N GLN A 207 -39.65 -6.51 -13.67
CA GLN A 207 -40.11 -6.10 -15.00
C GLN A 207 -40.49 -7.28 -15.89
N ASP A 208 -40.22 -8.53 -15.50
CA ASP A 208 -40.62 -9.70 -16.28
C ASP A 208 -42.12 -10.02 -16.10
N ILE A 209 -42.96 -9.58 -17.01
CA ILE A 209 -44.42 -9.83 -16.93
C ILE A 209 -44.89 -10.95 -17.87
N GLU A 210 -44.02 -11.89 -18.26
CA GLU A 210 -44.30 -12.90 -19.29
C GLU A 210 -45.59 -13.68 -19.08
N TYR A 211 -45.87 -14.12 -17.85
CA TYR A 211 -47.08 -14.87 -17.51
C TYR A 211 -48.17 -14.03 -16.86
N LEU A 212 -48.12 -12.71 -17.03
CA LEU A 212 -49.04 -11.77 -16.37
C LEU A 212 -49.89 -10.97 -17.36
N GLY A 213 -49.64 -11.11 -18.66
CA GLY A 213 -50.36 -10.46 -19.74
C GLY A 213 -51.85 -10.79 -19.78
N ASP A 214 -52.62 -9.97 -20.50
CA ASP A 214 -54.08 -10.12 -20.58
C ASP A 214 -54.52 -11.44 -21.24
N ASP A 215 -53.68 -12.00 -22.13
CA ASP A 215 -53.96 -13.22 -22.89
C ASP A 215 -53.51 -14.51 -22.16
N ASP A 216 -52.80 -14.40 -21.04
CA ASP A 216 -52.28 -15.54 -20.28
C ASP A 216 -53.37 -16.22 -19.45
N PHE A 217 -53.54 -17.53 -19.70
CA PHE A 217 -54.54 -18.34 -19.01
C PHE A 217 -54.07 -18.83 -17.65
N ILE A 218 -52.77 -19.06 -17.50
CA ILE A 218 -52.09 -19.44 -16.26
C ILE A 218 -51.21 -18.26 -15.87
N LYS A 219 -51.30 -17.81 -14.62
CA LYS A 219 -50.63 -16.60 -14.15
C LYS A 219 -49.87 -16.84 -12.85
N TYR A 220 -48.69 -16.28 -12.72
CA TYR A 220 -47.93 -16.31 -11.47
C TYR A 220 -47.66 -14.88 -10.99
N TYR A 221 -48.11 -14.57 -9.77
CA TYR A 221 -47.90 -13.27 -9.14
C TYR A 221 -46.92 -13.45 -7.98
N PRO A 222 -45.62 -13.18 -8.12
CA PRO A 222 -44.65 -13.39 -7.04
C PRO A 222 -44.95 -12.55 -5.80
N ARG A 223 -45.40 -11.30 -5.98
CA ARG A 223 -45.84 -10.40 -4.89
C ARG A 223 -47.29 -9.95 -5.10
N PRO A 224 -48.31 -10.77 -4.75
CA PRO A 224 -49.70 -10.46 -4.99
C PRO A 224 -50.15 -9.11 -4.42
N GLY A 225 -50.60 -8.22 -5.30
CA GLY A 225 -51.11 -6.90 -4.92
C GLY A 225 -50.06 -5.79 -4.87
N VAL A 226 -48.79 -6.10 -5.06
CA VAL A 226 -47.71 -5.13 -5.28
C VAL A 226 -47.60 -4.82 -6.77
N LYS A 227 -47.50 -3.54 -7.12
CA LYS A 227 -47.34 -3.07 -8.49
C LYS A 227 -46.03 -2.35 -8.70
N ILE A 228 -45.54 -2.40 -9.95
CA ILE A 228 -44.39 -1.62 -10.40
C ILE A 228 -44.71 -0.13 -10.20
N GLY A 229 -43.92 0.51 -9.34
CA GLY A 229 -44.05 1.92 -8.98
C GLY A 229 -44.88 2.23 -7.73
N ASP A 230 -45.29 1.23 -6.95
CA ASP A 230 -45.91 1.44 -5.63
C ASP A 230 -44.89 1.93 -4.58
N ILE A 231 -43.66 1.39 -4.61
CA ILE A 231 -42.55 1.77 -3.72
C ILE A 231 -41.87 3.05 -4.23
N ASP A 232 -41.38 3.04 -5.48
CA ASP A 232 -40.84 4.22 -6.15
C ASP A 232 -41.73 4.69 -7.31
N GLY A 233 -42.41 5.83 -7.10
CA GLY A 233 -43.21 6.46 -8.15
C GLY A 233 -42.40 7.01 -9.33
N GLY A 234 -41.07 7.02 -9.27
CA GLY A 234 -40.14 7.44 -10.31
C GLY A 234 -39.88 6.45 -11.43
N VAL A 235 -40.25 5.17 -11.26
CA VAL A 235 -40.02 4.11 -12.27
C VAL A 235 -40.58 4.49 -13.65
N THR A 236 -39.78 4.26 -14.68
CA THR A 236 -40.04 4.75 -16.03
C THR A 236 -40.70 3.72 -16.94
N VAL A 237 -40.56 2.42 -16.62
CA VAL A 237 -41.03 1.28 -17.42
C VAL A 237 -42.10 0.49 -16.65
N GLN A 238 -43.14 0.04 -17.37
CA GLN A 238 -44.27 -0.80 -16.88
C GLN A 238 -44.96 -0.33 -15.58
N LYS A 239 -44.91 0.97 -15.29
CA LYS A 239 -45.55 1.55 -14.11
C LYS A 239 -47.05 1.21 -14.03
N GLY A 240 -47.45 0.64 -12.90
CA GLY A 240 -48.84 0.25 -12.59
C GLY A 240 -49.19 -1.19 -12.96
N GLU A 241 -48.32 -1.88 -13.69
CA GLU A 241 -48.40 -3.33 -13.91
C GLU A 241 -48.08 -4.10 -12.61
N PRO A 242 -48.52 -5.36 -12.48
CA PRO A 242 -48.16 -6.19 -11.33
C PRO A 242 -46.65 -6.44 -11.26
N TRP A 243 -46.12 -6.74 -10.07
CA TRP A 243 -44.74 -7.20 -9.92
C TRP A 243 -44.55 -8.55 -10.62
N GLY A 244 -43.59 -8.61 -11.55
CA GLY A 244 -43.28 -9.75 -12.40
C GLY A 244 -42.13 -10.65 -11.92
N GLY A 245 -41.75 -11.61 -12.76
CA GLY A 245 -40.67 -12.56 -12.56
C GLY A 245 -41.03 -13.69 -11.60
N ILE A 246 -39.99 -14.27 -11.01
CA ILE A 246 -40.09 -15.23 -9.91
C ILE A 246 -40.04 -14.56 -8.53
N GLY A 247 -39.73 -13.26 -8.48
CA GLY A 247 -39.68 -12.47 -7.24
C GLY A 247 -38.35 -12.64 -6.51
N VAL A 248 -37.25 -12.46 -7.22
CA VAL A 248 -35.90 -12.53 -6.66
C VAL A 248 -35.15 -11.21 -6.75
N ARG A 249 -34.32 -10.98 -5.73
CA ARG A 249 -33.37 -9.87 -5.66
C ARG A 249 -31.96 -10.44 -5.74
N VAL A 250 -31.14 -9.90 -6.63
CA VAL A 250 -29.74 -10.27 -6.80
C VAL A 250 -28.86 -9.10 -6.36
N LYS A 251 -28.17 -9.25 -5.23
CA LYS A 251 -27.03 -8.41 -4.86
C LYS A 251 -25.78 -9.01 -5.50
N GLN A 252 -25.00 -8.18 -6.19
CA GLN A 252 -23.78 -8.63 -6.89
C GLN A 252 -22.59 -7.76 -6.48
N ARG A 253 -21.46 -8.43 -6.18
CA ARG A 253 -20.16 -7.80 -5.92
C ARG A 253 -19.09 -8.40 -6.83
N GLY A 254 -18.19 -7.55 -7.30
CA GLY A 254 -17.03 -7.97 -8.08
C GLY A 254 -15.74 -7.57 -7.38
N PHE A 255 -14.74 -8.46 -7.31
CA PHE A 255 -13.47 -8.21 -6.61
C PHE A 255 -12.23 -8.47 -7.49
N GLN A 256 -11.23 -7.61 -7.36
CA GLN A 256 -9.90 -7.80 -7.96
C GLN A 256 -8.78 -7.44 -6.96
N TRP A 257 -7.74 -8.27 -6.93
CA TRP A 257 -6.48 -8.00 -6.25
C TRP A 257 -5.36 -7.90 -7.28
N ASN A 258 -4.40 -7.03 -6.99
CA ASN A 258 -3.20 -6.85 -7.80
C ASN A 258 -1.97 -7.54 -7.20
N ASN A 259 -2.15 -8.29 -6.10
CA ASN A 259 -1.12 -9.23 -5.62
C ASN A 259 -0.68 -10.11 -6.80
N PRO A 260 0.63 -10.34 -7.02
CA PRO A 260 1.11 -11.09 -8.18
C PRO A 260 0.56 -12.52 -8.33
N MET A 261 0.08 -13.15 -7.25
CA MET A 261 -0.56 -14.46 -7.28
C MET A 261 -2.05 -14.42 -7.70
N ALA A 262 -2.69 -13.24 -7.64
CA ALA A 262 -4.13 -13.04 -7.87
C ALA A 262 -4.44 -12.05 -9.01
N GLN A 263 -3.42 -11.39 -9.58
CA GLN A 263 -3.59 -10.36 -10.59
C GLN A 263 -4.17 -10.84 -11.94
N ASP A 264 -4.32 -12.16 -12.12
CA ASP A 264 -4.81 -12.81 -13.34
C ASP A 264 -6.18 -13.50 -13.14
N CYS A 265 -6.95 -13.09 -12.12
CA CYS A 265 -8.33 -13.53 -11.92
C CYS A 265 -9.27 -12.38 -11.51
N ILE A 266 -10.58 -12.63 -11.59
CA ILE A 266 -11.64 -11.76 -11.07
C ILE A 266 -12.70 -12.63 -10.40
N PHE A 267 -13.30 -12.11 -9.32
CA PHE A 267 -14.32 -12.79 -8.54
C PHE A 267 -15.66 -12.08 -8.69
N TRP A 268 -16.72 -12.87 -8.71
CA TRP A 268 -18.10 -12.41 -8.69
C TRP A 268 -18.87 -13.16 -7.61
N GLU A 269 -19.37 -12.40 -6.64
CA GLU A 269 -20.23 -12.88 -5.58
C GLU A 269 -21.68 -12.46 -5.85
N TYR A 270 -22.60 -13.40 -5.64
CA TYR A 270 -24.03 -13.22 -5.76
C TYR A 270 -24.73 -13.59 -4.46
N THR A 271 -25.64 -12.72 -4.05
CA THR A 271 -26.53 -12.95 -2.92
C THR A 271 -27.96 -12.86 -3.45
N ILE A 272 -28.62 -14.02 -3.54
CA ILE A 272 -29.93 -14.17 -4.17
C ILE A 272 -30.99 -14.31 -3.08
N ALA A 273 -31.81 -13.28 -2.90
CA ALA A 273 -32.90 -13.29 -1.93
C ALA A 273 -34.26 -13.58 -2.58
N ASN A 274 -35.05 -14.45 -1.97
CA ASN A 274 -36.45 -14.65 -2.34
C ASN A 274 -37.32 -13.60 -1.65
N ILE A 275 -37.73 -12.60 -2.43
CA ILE A 275 -38.61 -11.50 -2.01
C ILE A 275 -40.08 -11.72 -2.42
N SER A 276 -40.41 -12.92 -2.93
CA SER A 276 -41.77 -13.31 -3.25
C SER A 276 -42.56 -13.66 -1.98
N ASP A 277 -43.88 -13.80 -2.11
CA ASP A 277 -44.77 -14.25 -1.04
C ASP A 277 -44.83 -15.80 -0.93
N TYR A 278 -43.91 -16.52 -1.60
CA TYR A 278 -43.95 -17.99 -1.75
C TYR A 278 -42.55 -18.62 -1.61
N ASP A 279 -42.51 -19.89 -1.21
CA ASP A 279 -41.29 -20.69 -1.32
C ASP A 279 -41.02 -21.07 -2.79
N LEU A 280 -39.75 -21.19 -3.16
CA LEU A 280 -39.31 -21.61 -4.50
C LEU A 280 -38.51 -22.93 -4.39
N PRO A 281 -39.18 -24.11 -4.35
CA PRO A 281 -38.50 -25.39 -4.07
C PRO A 281 -37.68 -25.94 -5.24
N TYR A 282 -37.79 -25.35 -6.42
CA TYR A 282 -37.19 -25.83 -7.66
C TYR A 282 -36.47 -24.68 -8.35
N MET A 283 -35.26 -24.38 -7.87
CA MET A 283 -34.36 -23.37 -8.42
C MET A 283 -33.13 -24.03 -9.05
N ALA A 284 -32.54 -23.37 -10.03
CA ALA A 284 -31.23 -23.72 -10.57
C ALA A 284 -30.44 -22.44 -10.87
N PHE A 285 -29.13 -22.47 -10.62
CA PHE A 285 -28.22 -21.36 -10.88
C PHE A 285 -27.19 -21.77 -11.95
N GLY A 286 -26.74 -20.80 -12.75
CA GLY A 286 -25.60 -21.02 -13.64
C GLY A 286 -25.20 -19.79 -14.44
N TYR A 287 -24.29 -19.99 -15.40
CA TYR A 287 -23.88 -19.03 -16.39
C TYR A 287 -24.07 -19.56 -17.80
N TRP A 288 -24.48 -18.66 -18.69
CA TRP A 288 -24.32 -18.82 -20.12
C TRP A 288 -23.18 -17.94 -20.60
N MET A 289 -22.25 -18.52 -21.36
CA MET A 289 -21.04 -17.86 -21.79
C MET A 289 -20.77 -18.08 -23.28
N ASP A 290 -20.36 -17.01 -23.96
CA ASP A 290 -19.91 -17.02 -25.34
C ASP A 290 -18.39 -16.79 -25.39
N ASN A 291 -17.65 -17.87 -25.60
CA ASN A 291 -16.19 -17.89 -25.59
C ASN A 291 -15.65 -17.35 -26.94
N ASP A 292 -14.70 -16.40 -26.89
CA ASP A 292 -14.04 -15.80 -28.06
C ASP A 292 -12.54 -15.61 -27.76
N ILE A 293 -11.87 -16.70 -27.34
CA ILE A 293 -10.46 -16.67 -26.93
C ILE A 293 -9.60 -16.27 -28.14
N GLY A 294 -8.86 -15.17 -28.04
CA GLY A 294 -8.06 -14.66 -29.16
C GLY A 294 -8.79 -13.68 -30.07
N GLY A 295 -10.13 -13.66 -30.02
CA GLY A 295 -10.96 -12.75 -30.80
C GLY A 295 -11.17 -13.14 -32.26
N GLU A 296 -10.72 -14.33 -32.66
CA GLU A 296 -10.71 -14.83 -34.03
C GLU A 296 -11.51 -16.13 -34.19
N ASN A 297 -12.20 -16.30 -35.33
CA ASN A 297 -12.99 -17.50 -35.62
C ASN A 297 -12.12 -18.65 -36.16
N THR A 298 -11.08 -19.06 -35.43
CA THR A 298 -10.20 -20.20 -35.75
C THR A 298 -10.51 -21.46 -34.93
N GLY A 299 -11.37 -21.30 -33.93
CA GLY A 299 -12.06 -22.33 -33.18
C GLY A 299 -11.48 -22.56 -31.79
N GLU A 300 -12.35 -22.87 -30.84
CA GLU A 300 -12.04 -23.03 -29.43
C GLU A 300 -12.17 -24.50 -28.99
N ASP A 301 -11.29 -24.89 -28.07
CA ASP A 301 -11.35 -26.15 -27.33
C ASP A 301 -11.72 -25.86 -25.86
N GLY A 302 -12.23 -26.88 -25.15
CA GLY A 302 -12.60 -26.74 -23.75
C GLY A 302 -12.55 -28.05 -22.99
N SER A 303 -12.31 -27.98 -21.68
CA SER A 303 -12.29 -29.12 -20.77
C SER A 303 -12.75 -28.70 -19.37
N PHE A 304 -12.76 -29.65 -18.42
CA PHE A 304 -13.17 -29.38 -17.05
C PHE A 304 -12.50 -30.32 -16.05
N ASP A 305 -12.46 -29.87 -14.80
CA ASP A 305 -12.13 -30.67 -13.63
C ASP A 305 -13.28 -30.58 -12.62
N LYS A 306 -13.87 -31.73 -12.29
CA LYS A 306 -15.01 -31.79 -11.37
C LYS A 306 -14.61 -31.52 -9.93
N ILE A 307 -13.42 -31.95 -9.51
CA ILE A 307 -12.97 -31.81 -8.11
C ILE A 307 -12.69 -30.33 -7.81
N GLU A 308 -12.08 -29.64 -8.77
CA GLU A 308 -11.79 -28.21 -8.65
C GLU A 308 -13.00 -27.32 -9.02
N ASN A 309 -14.14 -27.91 -9.38
CA ASN A 309 -15.32 -27.21 -9.94
C ASN A 309 -14.95 -26.19 -11.04
N LEU A 310 -14.02 -26.55 -11.93
CA LEU A 310 -13.39 -25.65 -12.90
C LEU A 310 -13.64 -26.12 -14.33
N ALA A 311 -14.27 -25.29 -15.16
CA ALA A 311 -14.25 -25.43 -16.62
C ALA A 311 -13.17 -24.51 -17.20
N TYR A 312 -12.54 -24.88 -18.32
CA TYR A 312 -11.54 -24.04 -18.96
C TYR A 312 -11.48 -24.21 -20.46
N THR A 313 -11.24 -23.11 -21.16
CA THR A 313 -11.25 -23.00 -22.62
C THR A 313 -9.98 -22.33 -23.13
N TRP A 314 -9.59 -22.67 -24.35
CA TRP A 314 -8.43 -22.10 -25.02
C TRP A 314 -8.63 -22.07 -26.53
N ASP A 315 -7.86 -21.21 -27.19
CA ASP A 315 -7.80 -21.13 -28.65
C ASP A 315 -6.98 -22.29 -29.26
N THR A 316 -7.48 -22.89 -30.34
CA THR A 316 -6.94 -24.13 -30.91
C THR A 316 -5.50 -23.97 -31.44
N ASP A 317 -5.13 -22.80 -31.95
CA ASP A 317 -3.81 -22.59 -32.56
C ASP A 317 -2.83 -21.75 -31.72
N GLY A 318 -3.33 -21.11 -30.66
CA GLY A 318 -2.56 -20.35 -29.68
C GLY A 318 -2.27 -18.91 -30.09
N VAL A 319 -2.96 -18.36 -31.10
CA VAL A 319 -2.63 -17.08 -31.74
C VAL A 319 -3.89 -16.21 -31.87
N GLY A 320 -3.90 -15.02 -31.26
CA GLY A 320 -5.03 -14.11 -31.36
C GLY A 320 -5.03 -13.29 -32.66
N GLU A 321 -6.11 -12.53 -32.90
CA GLU A 321 -6.34 -11.75 -34.13
C GLU A 321 -5.16 -10.81 -34.48
N ASP A 322 -4.51 -10.23 -33.46
CA ASP A 322 -3.37 -9.30 -33.61
C ASP A 322 -1.99 -10.02 -33.65
N GLY A 323 -1.97 -11.36 -33.64
CA GLY A 323 -0.77 -12.20 -33.71
C GLY A 323 -0.04 -12.41 -32.38
N TYR A 324 -0.66 -12.02 -31.26
CA TYR A 324 -0.16 -12.28 -29.91
C TYR A 324 -0.57 -13.67 -29.43
N GLN A 325 0.19 -14.25 -28.50
CA GLN A 325 -0.14 -15.53 -27.89
C GLN A 325 -1.45 -15.41 -27.09
N THR A 326 -2.38 -16.34 -27.30
CA THR A 326 -3.65 -16.43 -26.52
C THR A 326 -3.42 -17.05 -25.14
N GLY A 327 -4.32 -16.73 -24.22
CA GLY A 327 -4.37 -17.33 -22.88
C GLY A 327 -5.32 -18.51 -22.82
N THR A 328 -5.27 -19.23 -21.71
CA THR A 328 -6.32 -20.13 -21.25
C THR A 328 -7.23 -19.36 -20.31
N MET A 329 -8.54 -19.55 -20.42
CA MET A 329 -9.52 -19.00 -19.49
C MET A 329 -10.16 -20.12 -18.70
N GLY A 330 -10.41 -19.89 -17.41
CA GLY A 330 -11.12 -20.81 -16.55
C GLY A 330 -12.31 -20.13 -15.87
N LEU A 331 -13.37 -20.88 -15.63
CA LEU A 331 -14.55 -20.48 -14.88
C LEU A 331 -14.77 -21.49 -13.74
N ALA A 332 -14.78 -21.02 -12.49
CA ALA A 332 -14.86 -21.90 -11.32
C ALA A 332 -15.97 -21.50 -10.35
N PHE A 333 -16.73 -22.49 -9.87
CA PHE A 333 -17.50 -22.32 -8.62
C PHE A 333 -16.51 -22.30 -7.46
N LEU A 334 -16.65 -21.29 -6.61
CA LEU A 334 -16.01 -21.23 -5.29
C LEU A 334 -17.05 -21.48 -4.20
N GLU A 335 -18.26 -20.95 -4.41
CA GLU A 335 -19.47 -21.27 -3.65
C GLU A 335 -20.58 -21.57 -4.65
N SER A 336 -21.35 -22.62 -4.42
CA SER A 336 -22.54 -22.97 -5.18
C SER A 336 -23.72 -23.03 -4.23
N PRO A 337 -24.98 -23.00 -4.71
CA PRO A 337 -26.13 -23.20 -3.85
C PRO A 337 -26.01 -24.47 -2.99
N GLY A 338 -26.41 -24.37 -1.73
CA GLY A 338 -26.32 -25.47 -0.76
C GLY A 338 -27.65 -26.14 -0.41
N ILE A 339 -27.58 -27.27 0.28
CA ILE A 339 -28.76 -27.98 0.81
C ILE A 339 -28.61 -28.25 2.31
N PHE A 340 -28.93 -27.24 3.13
CA PHE A 340 -28.81 -27.26 4.59
C PHE A 340 -29.71 -28.25 5.37
N ASN A 341 -30.39 -29.21 4.73
CA ASN A 341 -31.34 -30.07 5.45
C ASN A 341 -31.61 -31.47 4.87
N ASP A 342 -30.71 -32.02 4.05
CA ASP A 342 -30.87 -33.36 3.50
C ASP A 342 -30.13 -34.46 4.29
N ASN A 343 -29.40 -34.08 5.34
CA ASN A 343 -28.55 -34.93 6.20
C ASN A 343 -27.42 -35.62 5.42
N VAL A 344 -26.94 -34.98 4.36
CA VAL A 344 -25.79 -35.40 3.57
C VAL A 344 -24.71 -34.32 3.68
N ASP A 345 -23.46 -34.75 3.59
CA ASP A 345 -22.28 -33.89 3.47
C ASP A 345 -22.03 -33.76 1.96
N ASN A 346 -22.56 -32.70 1.32
CA ASN A 346 -22.59 -32.57 -0.16
C ASN A 346 -21.21 -32.19 -0.72
N ASP A 347 -20.38 -31.49 0.04
CA ASP A 347 -19.06 -31.01 -0.36
C ASP A 347 -17.87 -31.73 0.28
N ASP A 348 -18.13 -32.75 1.11
CA ASP A 348 -17.15 -33.68 1.71
C ASP A 348 -16.21 -33.01 2.73
N ASP A 349 -16.65 -31.94 3.41
CA ASP A 349 -15.86 -31.16 4.36
C ASP A 349 -15.83 -31.77 5.78
N GLY A 350 -16.78 -32.67 6.11
CA GLY A 350 -16.90 -33.34 7.41
C GLY A 350 -17.95 -32.77 8.36
N LEU A 351 -18.64 -31.71 7.95
CA LEU A 351 -19.86 -31.18 8.51
C LEU A 351 -21.07 -31.72 7.71
N ILE A 352 -22.28 -31.41 8.17
CA ILE A 352 -23.53 -31.78 7.49
C ILE A 352 -24.51 -30.64 7.67
N ASP A 353 -25.30 -30.35 6.64
CA ASP A 353 -26.44 -29.42 6.74
C ASP A 353 -26.04 -27.99 7.20
N GLU A 354 -24.79 -27.53 6.97
CA GLU A 354 -24.36 -26.16 7.31
C GLU A 354 -24.99 -25.07 6.42
N GLN A 355 -25.09 -23.86 7.00
CA GLN A 355 -25.53 -22.66 6.27
C GLN A 355 -25.00 -21.38 6.89
N ARG A 356 -24.60 -20.44 6.03
CA ARG A 356 -24.15 -19.08 6.38
C ARG A 356 -25.15 -18.17 7.12
N ALA A 357 -26.42 -18.57 7.21
CA ALA A 357 -27.46 -17.76 7.84
C ALA A 357 -27.73 -18.16 9.30
N ASN A 358 -26.88 -19.00 9.89
CA ASN A 358 -27.02 -19.46 11.27
C ASN A 358 -26.65 -18.34 12.27
N PRO A 359 -27.47 -18.10 13.31
CA PRO A 359 -27.07 -17.24 14.42
C PRO A 359 -26.06 -17.97 15.31
N ALA A 360 -25.35 -17.25 16.18
CA ALA A 360 -24.29 -17.80 17.04
C ALA A 360 -24.72 -19.05 17.82
N GLY A 361 -25.99 -19.10 18.25
CA GLY A 361 -26.57 -20.26 18.90
C GLY A 361 -26.05 -20.46 20.33
N VAL A 362 -25.47 -21.62 20.61
CA VAL A 362 -24.96 -21.97 21.95
C VAL A 362 -23.45 -22.14 21.93
N TYR A 363 -22.78 -21.63 22.95
CA TYR A 363 -21.35 -21.88 23.13
C TYR A 363 -21.07 -23.35 23.50
N LEU A 364 -20.22 -24.02 22.72
CA LEU A 364 -19.87 -25.42 22.87
C LEU A 364 -18.52 -25.54 23.57
N ASP A 365 -18.54 -25.92 24.85
CA ASP A 365 -17.32 -26.22 25.64
C ASP A 365 -16.51 -27.41 25.07
N ASP A 366 -17.12 -28.24 24.23
CA ASP A 366 -16.51 -29.42 23.60
C ASP A 366 -15.95 -29.03 22.21
N PRO A 367 -14.62 -29.03 22.00
CA PRO A 367 -14.02 -28.68 20.71
C PRO A 367 -14.43 -29.56 19.52
N TYR A 368 -15.09 -30.70 19.77
CA TYR A 368 -15.58 -31.61 18.74
C TYR A 368 -17.09 -31.45 18.47
N GLY A 369 -17.75 -30.48 19.09
CA GLY A 369 -19.16 -30.18 18.79
C GLY A 369 -19.35 -29.85 17.31
N GLY A 370 -20.51 -30.22 16.73
CA GLY A 370 -20.82 -30.01 15.31
C GLY A 370 -20.16 -31.01 14.34
N ILE A 371 -18.90 -31.39 14.60
CA ILE A 371 -18.10 -32.20 13.66
C ILE A 371 -18.61 -33.65 13.56
N VAL A 372 -19.03 -34.05 12.35
CA VAL A 372 -19.52 -35.42 12.06
C VAL A 372 -18.40 -36.36 11.67
N ASP A 373 -17.49 -35.93 10.79
CA ASP A 373 -16.28 -36.67 10.41
C ASP A 373 -15.01 -35.85 10.69
N LEU A 374 -14.41 -36.12 11.85
CA LEU A 374 -13.19 -35.45 12.30
C LEU A 374 -12.03 -35.54 11.30
N GLN A 375 -11.90 -36.64 10.55
CA GLN A 375 -10.75 -36.77 9.65
C GLN A 375 -10.94 -35.89 8.41
N LYS A 376 -12.17 -35.79 7.89
CA LYS A 376 -12.49 -34.89 6.79
C LYS A 376 -12.34 -33.44 7.22
N PHE A 377 -12.95 -33.07 8.35
CA PHE A 377 -12.87 -31.71 8.91
C PHE A 377 -11.43 -31.22 9.04
N LEU A 378 -10.56 -31.99 9.70
CA LEU A 378 -9.16 -31.63 9.84
C LEU A 378 -8.43 -31.54 8.49
N SER A 379 -8.83 -32.33 7.51
CA SER A 379 -8.23 -32.33 6.17
C SER A 379 -8.75 -31.17 5.32
N PHE A 380 -10.02 -30.81 5.43
CA PHE A 380 -10.64 -29.73 4.66
C PHE A 380 -10.13 -28.38 5.16
N TYR A 381 -10.21 -28.11 6.47
CA TYR A 381 -9.74 -26.86 7.04
C TYR A 381 -8.22 -26.80 7.27
N GLY A 382 -7.49 -27.88 6.96
CA GLY A 382 -6.03 -27.93 7.14
C GLY A 382 -5.58 -27.80 8.60
N LEU A 383 -6.42 -28.28 9.52
CA LEU A 383 -6.22 -28.18 10.96
C LEU A 383 -5.56 -29.44 11.53
N LYS A 384 -4.94 -29.30 12.70
CA LYS A 384 -4.60 -30.43 13.55
C LYS A 384 -5.64 -30.53 14.66
N GLU A 385 -5.78 -31.71 15.23
CA GLU A 385 -6.65 -31.92 16.39
C GLU A 385 -6.32 -30.99 17.57
N THR A 386 -5.08 -30.50 17.67
CA THR A 386 -4.65 -29.50 18.68
C THR A 386 -5.07 -28.07 18.38
N ASP A 387 -5.51 -27.79 17.15
CA ASP A 387 -6.01 -26.48 16.73
C ASP A 387 -7.51 -26.31 17.06
N LEU A 388 -8.25 -27.41 17.30
CA LEU A 388 -9.67 -27.37 17.68
C LEU A 388 -9.88 -26.66 19.01
N LYS A 389 -10.90 -25.81 19.07
CA LYS A 389 -11.23 -24.98 20.24
C LYS A 389 -12.73 -25.01 20.55
N PRO A 390 -13.13 -24.70 21.80
CA PRO A 390 -14.51 -24.33 22.09
C PRO A 390 -14.94 -23.17 21.18
N HIS A 391 -16.16 -23.24 20.65
CA HIS A 391 -16.68 -22.35 19.61
C HIS A 391 -18.19 -22.14 19.80
N TRP A 392 -18.75 -21.19 19.05
CA TRP A 392 -20.20 -21.00 18.99
C TRP A 392 -20.82 -21.99 18.00
N SER A 393 -22.00 -22.54 18.28
CA SER A 393 -22.58 -23.58 17.43
C SER A 393 -22.94 -23.13 16.01
N GLY A 394 -22.95 -21.82 15.73
CA GLY A 394 -23.13 -21.27 14.40
C GLY A 394 -21.83 -20.78 13.75
N ASP A 395 -20.68 -20.95 14.41
CA ASP A 395 -19.31 -20.77 13.88
C ASP A 395 -18.78 -22.19 13.64
N GLU A 396 -19.22 -22.78 12.53
CA GLU A 396 -19.20 -24.25 12.33
C GLU A 396 -17.79 -24.76 12.03
N ASP A 397 -16.95 -23.94 11.41
CA ASP A 397 -15.55 -24.23 11.11
C ASP A 397 -14.54 -23.82 12.21
N GLN A 398 -15.04 -23.14 13.25
CA GLN A 398 -14.30 -22.69 14.42
C GLN A 398 -13.24 -21.63 14.11
N ASP A 399 -13.42 -20.78 13.11
CA ASP A 399 -12.41 -19.78 12.76
C ASP A 399 -12.65 -18.39 13.37
N TRP A 400 -13.84 -18.11 13.92
CA TRP A 400 -14.12 -16.87 14.67
C TRP A 400 -13.25 -16.72 15.93
N GLN A 401 -12.68 -15.53 16.12
CA GLN A 401 -11.76 -15.22 17.22
C GLN A 401 -12.30 -14.14 18.15
N ASP A 402 -12.46 -14.52 19.42
CA ASP A 402 -12.80 -13.60 20.49
C ASP A 402 -11.68 -12.57 20.75
N GLY A 403 -12.05 -11.38 21.21
CA GLY A 403 -11.12 -10.33 21.59
C GLY A 403 -10.66 -10.38 23.05
N GLU A 404 -9.62 -9.60 23.37
CA GLU A 404 -9.01 -9.48 24.69
C GLU A 404 -9.20 -8.07 25.28
N ASP A 405 -10.35 -7.81 25.92
CA ASP A 405 -10.57 -6.60 26.75
C ASP A 405 -9.79 -6.76 28.06
N THR A 406 -8.53 -6.30 28.05
CA THR A 406 -7.57 -6.53 29.12
C THR A 406 -7.90 -5.70 30.36
N ASN A 407 -8.60 -4.58 30.17
CA ASN A 407 -8.94 -3.66 31.24
C ASN A 407 -10.40 -3.79 31.75
N GLU A 408 -11.19 -4.67 31.13
CA GLU A 408 -12.58 -5.00 31.43
C GLU A 408 -13.51 -3.78 31.41
N ASN A 409 -13.32 -2.85 30.47
CA ASN A 409 -14.15 -1.65 30.36
C ASN A 409 -15.29 -1.76 29.33
N GLY A 410 -15.34 -2.86 28.57
CA GLY A 410 -16.33 -3.15 27.54
C GLY A 410 -16.16 -2.34 26.26
N VAL A 411 -14.93 -1.91 25.94
CA VAL A 411 -14.55 -1.22 24.71
C VAL A 411 -13.11 -1.61 24.36
N TYR A 412 -12.87 -2.09 23.14
CA TYR A 412 -11.51 -2.36 22.70
C TYR A 412 -10.72 -1.07 22.48
N GLU A 413 -9.48 -1.03 22.96
CA GLU A 413 -8.54 0.04 22.65
C GLU A 413 -7.51 -0.34 21.57
N ALA A 414 -6.81 0.67 21.03
CA ALA A 414 -5.83 0.46 19.96
C ALA A 414 -4.61 -0.39 20.38
N ASP A 415 -4.41 -0.65 21.66
CA ASP A 415 -3.39 -1.55 22.22
C ASP A 415 -3.96 -2.90 22.71
N GLU A 416 -5.25 -3.15 22.49
CA GLU A 416 -5.94 -4.42 22.77
C GLU A 416 -6.20 -5.20 21.47
N TYR A 417 -6.43 -6.50 21.59
CA TYR A 417 -6.75 -7.37 20.46
C TYR A 417 -8.27 -7.49 20.35
N ALA A 418 -8.90 -6.83 19.38
CA ALA A 418 -10.35 -6.93 19.19
C ALA A 418 -10.81 -8.28 18.63
N GLY A 419 -9.89 -9.08 18.04
CA GLY A 419 -10.26 -10.30 17.33
C GLY A 419 -11.22 -10.00 16.17
N ASP A 420 -12.24 -10.83 16.03
CA ASP A 420 -13.36 -10.68 15.10
C ASP A 420 -14.59 -10.01 15.74
N ASP A 421 -14.57 -9.75 17.06
CA ASP A 421 -15.62 -9.08 17.85
C ASP A 421 -15.60 -7.55 17.64
N VAL A 422 -15.74 -7.13 16.38
CA VAL A 422 -15.61 -5.72 15.95
C VAL A 422 -16.96 -5.07 15.66
N GLY A 423 -18.06 -5.76 15.95
CA GLY A 423 -19.41 -5.31 15.70
C GLY A 423 -19.88 -5.42 14.24
N LEU A 424 -21.17 -5.16 14.02
CA LEU A 424 -21.83 -5.25 12.72
C LEU A 424 -21.40 -4.13 11.76
N ASP A 425 -20.85 -3.02 12.26
CA ASP A 425 -20.23 -2.03 11.39
C ASP A 425 -18.85 -2.46 10.88
N GLY A 426 -18.25 -3.50 11.46
CA GLY A 426 -17.01 -4.13 11.03
C GLY A 426 -15.77 -3.25 11.15
N VAL A 427 -15.82 -2.18 11.96
CA VAL A 427 -14.73 -1.23 12.13
C VAL A 427 -14.07 -1.41 13.49
N ALA A 428 -12.77 -1.71 13.49
CA ALA A 428 -12.02 -1.95 14.74
C ALA A 428 -11.20 -0.72 15.20
N PRO A 429 -10.81 -0.64 16.50
CA PRO A 429 -9.88 0.37 16.99
C PRO A 429 -8.55 0.38 16.20
N GLY A 430 -8.22 1.53 15.64
CA GLY A 430 -6.99 1.73 14.84
C GLY A 430 -7.25 1.94 13.34
N GLU A 431 -8.46 1.66 12.86
CA GLU A 431 -8.89 1.98 11.51
C GLU A 431 -9.29 3.46 11.37
N GLU A 432 -9.14 4.05 10.17
CA GLU A 432 -9.28 5.51 9.97
C GLU A 432 -10.71 6.03 10.23
N ASN A 433 -11.73 5.19 10.10
CA ASN A 433 -13.14 5.53 10.30
C ASN A 433 -13.75 4.94 11.59
N TYR A 434 -12.93 4.48 12.53
CA TYR A 434 -13.40 4.06 13.85
C TYR A 434 -13.85 5.27 14.69
N ASN A 435 -15.13 5.30 15.05
CA ASN A 435 -15.74 6.41 15.80
C ASN A 435 -16.04 6.07 17.27
N GLY A 436 -15.59 4.89 17.73
CA GLY A 436 -16.00 4.28 18.99
C GLY A 436 -16.96 3.10 18.76
N PRO A 437 -17.34 2.41 19.84
CA PRO A 437 -18.00 1.13 19.75
C PRO A 437 -19.40 1.19 19.17
N ASP A 438 -19.80 0.07 18.58
CA ASP A 438 -21.08 -0.08 17.92
C ASP A 438 -22.28 0.24 18.81
N ALA A 439 -23.21 1.04 18.28
CA ALA A 439 -24.29 1.63 19.06
C ALA A 439 -25.40 0.64 19.46
N ASP A 440 -25.50 -0.48 18.75
CA ASP A 440 -26.35 -1.63 19.05
C ASP A 440 -25.73 -2.59 20.07
N GLY A 441 -24.43 -2.42 20.37
CA GLY A 441 -23.70 -3.17 21.41
C GLY A 441 -23.20 -4.53 20.94
N THR A 442 -22.93 -4.68 19.64
CA THR A 442 -22.35 -5.89 19.06
C THR A 442 -20.84 -5.97 19.27
N GLU A 443 -20.13 -4.83 19.28
CA GLU A 443 -18.69 -4.82 19.59
C GLU A 443 -18.38 -5.08 21.07
N CYS A 444 -17.33 -5.85 21.34
CA CYS A 444 -16.79 -6.17 22.67
C CYS A 444 -17.79 -6.93 23.56
N ASN A 445 -18.61 -7.79 22.95
CA ASN A 445 -19.60 -8.58 23.67
C ASN A 445 -19.22 -10.07 23.83
N HIS A 446 -18.07 -10.48 23.27
CA HIS A 446 -17.54 -11.85 23.27
C HIS A 446 -18.45 -12.89 22.61
N MET A 447 -19.21 -12.49 21.59
CA MET A 447 -20.16 -13.34 20.88
C MET A 447 -20.25 -12.90 19.40
N PRO A 448 -20.15 -13.84 18.44
CA PRO A 448 -20.29 -13.50 17.03
C PRO A 448 -21.68 -12.94 16.73
N ASP A 449 -21.74 -11.81 16.04
CA ASP A 449 -22.99 -11.13 15.71
C ASP A 449 -23.37 -11.23 14.22
N LEU A 450 -24.67 -11.49 13.99
CA LEU A 450 -25.29 -11.56 12.66
C LEU A 450 -26.45 -10.55 12.57
N GLY A 451 -26.33 -9.63 11.62
CA GLY A 451 -27.39 -8.73 11.18
C GLY A 451 -27.89 -9.06 9.77
N GLU A 452 -29.04 -8.52 9.39
CA GLU A 452 -29.48 -8.59 8.00
C GLU A 452 -28.56 -7.71 7.15
N GLY A 453 -27.76 -8.30 6.27
CA GLY A 453 -26.83 -7.59 5.41
C GLY A 453 -25.37 -7.88 5.72
N TYR A 454 -25.09 -8.13 7.01
CA TYR A 454 -23.77 -7.97 7.62
C TYR A 454 -23.60 -8.94 8.78
N ALA A 455 -22.38 -9.43 8.94
CA ALA A 455 -21.94 -10.18 10.09
C ALA A 455 -20.51 -9.76 10.43
N GLU A 456 -20.08 -10.12 11.62
CA GLU A 456 -18.68 -9.96 12.02
C GLU A 456 -17.74 -10.82 11.13
N PRO A 457 -16.45 -10.45 11.00
CA PRO A 457 -15.49 -11.26 10.25
C PRO A 457 -15.48 -12.73 10.75
N ASN A 458 -15.16 -13.70 9.88
CA ASN A 458 -15.17 -15.13 10.26
C ASN A 458 -16.52 -15.62 10.83
N PHE A 459 -17.64 -15.05 10.39
CA PHE A 459 -18.95 -15.52 10.83
C PHE A 459 -20.05 -15.34 9.77
N ALA A 460 -20.91 -16.35 9.60
CA ALA A 460 -22.19 -16.24 8.89
C ALA A 460 -22.13 -15.57 7.49
N TRP A 461 -22.64 -14.34 7.34
CA TRP A 461 -22.74 -13.67 6.03
C TRP A 461 -21.37 -13.25 5.46
N THR A 462 -20.35 -13.21 6.30
CA THR A 462 -18.97 -12.85 5.95
C THR A 462 -18.08 -14.07 5.85
N ASP A 463 -18.34 -15.12 6.64
CA ASP A 463 -17.73 -16.44 6.47
C ASP A 463 -18.27 -17.12 5.23
N VAL A 464 -17.42 -17.59 4.32
CA VAL A 464 -17.86 -18.27 3.09
C VAL A 464 -17.75 -19.79 3.18
N SER A 465 -17.15 -20.34 4.23
CA SER A 465 -16.90 -21.78 4.36
C SER A 465 -18.12 -22.58 4.79
N GLU A 466 -19.18 -21.93 5.30
CA GLU A 466 -20.28 -22.58 6.02
C GLU A 466 -21.48 -22.96 5.12
N THR A 467 -21.27 -23.29 3.85
CA THR A 467 -22.36 -23.68 2.93
C THR A 467 -22.17 -25.13 2.52
N ASP A 468 -23.19 -25.98 2.74
CA ASP A 468 -23.19 -27.39 2.30
C ASP A 468 -23.41 -27.48 0.78
N MET A 469 -22.32 -27.33 0.01
CA MET A 469 -22.35 -26.99 -1.42
C MET A 469 -22.72 -28.16 -2.35
N LEU A 470 -23.59 -27.90 -3.35
CA LEU A 470 -23.89 -28.87 -4.43
C LEU A 470 -22.76 -29.08 -5.45
N GLY A 471 -21.98 -28.03 -5.74
CA GLY A 471 -20.93 -28.00 -6.75
C GLY A 471 -21.41 -27.97 -8.21
N LEU A 472 -20.46 -28.23 -9.14
CA LEU A 472 -20.71 -28.29 -10.57
C LEU A 472 -21.43 -29.59 -10.97
N THR A 473 -22.69 -29.50 -11.38
CA THR A 473 -23.51 -30.66 -11.79
C THR A 473 -23.76 -30.71 -13.30
N THR A 474 -23.79 -29.55 -13.98
CA THR A 474 -24.04 -29.45 -15.42
C THR A 474 -22.98 -28.59 -16.09
N LEU A 475 -22.38 -29.12 -17.17
CA LEU A 475 -21.42 -28.41 -18.02
C LEU A 475 -21.60 -28.82 -19.48
N TRP A 476 -21.99 -27.89 -20.34
CA TRP A 476 -22.16 -28.16 -21.77
C TRP A 476 -21.27 -27.27 -22.63
N PHE A 477 -20.70 -27.87 -23.69
CA PHE A 477 -19.92 -27.18 -24.71
C PHE A 477 -20.56 -27.37 -26.09
N ARG A 478 -21.07 -26.29 -26.68
CA ARG A 478 -21.81 -26.35 -27.95
C ARG A 478 -21.47 -25.18 -28.85
N GLN A 479 -21.60 -25.40 -30.16
CA GLN A 479 -21.69 -24.28 -31.10
C GLN A 479 -22.86 -23.38 -30.70
N ILE A 480 -22.65 -22.07 -30.61
CA ILE A 480 -23.73 -21.11 -30.33
C ILE A 480 -24.94 -21.39 -31.26
N PRO A 481 -26.16 -21.54 -30.72
CA PRO A 481 -27.33 -21.91 -31.50
C PRO A 481 -27.74 -20.84 -32.51
N VAL A 482 -28.46 -21.25 -33.54
CA VAL A 482 -29.04 -20.31 -34.52
C VAL A 482 -30.18 -19.48 -33.91
N HIS A 483 -30.20 -18.18 -34.21
CA HIS A 483 -31.21 -17.18 -33.80
C HIS A 483 -32.60 -17.40 -34.44
N VAL A 484 -33.24 -18.54 -34.16
CA VAL A 484 -34.55 -18.89 -34.73
C VAL A 484 -35.49 -19.49 -33.70
N SER A 485 -36.75 -19.06 -33.74
CA SER A 485 -37.83 -19.61 -32.91
C SER A 485 -37.90 -21.15 -33.03
N PRO A 486 -38.00 -21.89 -31.91
CA PRO A 486 -38.31 -21.42 -30.56
C PRO A 486 -37.07 -21.08 -29.70
N TYR A 487 -35.94 -20.70 -30.30
CA TYR A 487 -34.73 -20.22 -29.61
C TYR A 487 -34.12 -21.22 -28.62
N TYR A 488 -34.06 -22.51 -29.02
CA TYR A 488 -33.36 -23.52 -28.23
C TYR A 488 -31.91 -23.13 -27.96
N GLY A 489 -31.47 -23.25 -26.71
CA GLY A 489 -30.14 -22.89 -26.27
C GLY A 489 -29.96 -21.40 -25.92
N TRP A 490 -31.05 -20.63 -25.81
CA TRP A 490 -31.00 -19.21 -25.45
C TRP A 490 -31.87 -18.93 -24.21
N PRO A 491 -31.55 -17.88 -23.41
CA PRO A 491 -32.36 -17.46 -22.27
C PRO A 491 -33.85 -17.29 -22.58
N ARG A 492 -34.18 -16.81 -23.79
CA ARG A 492 -35.53 -16.69 -24.35
C ARG A 492 -36.41 -17.95 -24.37
N ASN A 493 -35.85 -19.12 -24.08
CA ASN A 493 -36.63 -20.34 -23.96
C ASN A 493 -36.47 -20.89 -22.55
N ASP A 494 -37.25 -20.32 -21.63
CA ASP A 494 -37.31 -20.69 -20.20
C ASP A 494 -37.29 -22.20 -19.96
N GLN A 495 -38.18 -22.93 -20.64
CA GLN A 495 -38.32 -24.37 -20.43
C GLN A 495 -37.07 -25.12 -20.90
N ASP A 496 -36.51 -24.75 -22.06
CA ASP A 496 -35.28 -25.37 -22.53
C ASP A 496 -34.15 -25.07 -21.54
N MET A 497 -33.92 -23.81 -21.14
CA MET A 497 -32.87 -23.47 -20.16
C MET A 497 -33.01 -24.22 -18.84
N TRP A 498 -34.22 -24.28 -18.27
CA TRP A 498 -34.50 -25.10 -17.09
C TRP A 498 -34.08 -26.56 -17.29
N GLU A 499 -34.52 -27.19 -18.39
CA GLU A 499 -34.21 -28.60 -18.69
C GLU A 499 -32.71 -28.84 -18.90
N ARG A 500 -31.95 -27.84 -19.39
CA ARG A 500 -30.49 -27.93 -19.55
C ARG A 500 -29.77 -27.82 -18.21
N MET A 501 -30.04 -26.75 -17.46
CA MET A 501 -29.39 -26.46 -16.18
C MET A 501 -29.60 -27.61 -15.18
N THR A 502 -30.77 -28.25 -15.23
CA THR A 502 -31.14 -29.36 -14.33
C THR A 502 -30.84 -30.76 -14.87
N SER A 503 -30.02 -30.88 -15.92
CA SER A 503 -29.76 -32.15 -16.60
C SER A 503 -28.80 -33.09 -15.88
N ASP A 504 -28.02 -32.59 -14.91
CA ASP A 504 -26.99 -33.34 -14.17
C ASP A 504 -26.01 -34.05 -15.12
N THR A 505 -25.52 -33.30 -16.12
CA THR A 505 -24.67 -33.82 -17.20
C THR A 505 -23.43 -32.95 -17.41
N LEU A 506 -22.25 -33.57 -17.26
CA LEU A 506 -20.94 -32.97 -17.56
C LEU A 506 -20.42 -33.51 -18.90
N GLU A 507 -20.27 -32.63 -19.90
CA GLU A 507 -19.75 -33.00 -21.21
C GLU A 507 -18.22 -33.13 -21.22
N SER A 508 -17.69 -34.15 -21.90
CA SER A 508 -16.27 -34.54 -21.86
C SER A 508 -15.29 -33.58 -22.58
N GLY A 509 -15.64 -32.30 -22.72
CA GLY A 509 -14.85 -31.27 -23.39
C GLY A 509 -15.32 -30.90 -24.80
N ALA A 510 -14.95 -29.68 -25.22
CA ALA A 510 -15.14 -29.14 -26.56
C ALA A 510 -13.89 -29.40 -27.41
N THR A 511 -14.09 -29.66 -28.71
CA THR A 511 -12.96 -29.70 -29.66
C THR A 511 -13.29 -28.92 -30.92
N ARG A 512 -12.56 -27.83 -31.14
CA ARG A 512 -12.51 -27.00 -32.35
C ARG A 512 -13.90 -26.54 -32.80
N ILE A 513 -14.58 -25.84 -31.92
CA ILE A 513 -15.88 -25.21 -32.18
C ILE A 513 -15.61 -23.77 -32.63
N ASP A 514 -16.18 -23.28 -33.74
CA ASP A 514 -15.80 -21.96 -34.32
C ASP A 514 -16.45 -20.75 -33.59
N ASN A 515 -17.41 -21.02 -32.71
CA ASN A 515 -18.06 -20.05 -31.83
C ASN A 515 -18.70 -20.87 -30.68
N LEU A 516 -17.91 -21.04 -29.63
CA LEU A 516 -18.16 -21.91 -28.49
C LEU A 516 -19.06 -21.25 -27.43
N GLY A 517 -20.29 -21.76 -27.32
CA GLY A 517 -21.17 -21.53 -26.18
C GLY A 517 -20.92 -22.53 -25.05
N GLU A 518 -20.91 -22.01 -23.82
CA GLU A 518 -20.73 -22.76 -22.59
C GLU A 518 -21.91 -22.51 -21.64
N LEU A 519 -22.47 -23.60 -21.11
CA LEU A 519 -23.45 -23.56 -20.00
C LEU A 519 -22.81 -24.23 -18.79
N PHE A 520 -22.64 -23.47 -17.71
CA PHE A 520 -22.00 -23.90 -16.47
C PHE A 520 -23.01 -23.73 -15.33
N ALA A 521 -23.52 -24.80 -14.73
CA ALA A 521 -24.66 -24.73 -13.81
C ALA A 521 -24.61 -25.69 -12.62
N SER A 522 -25.29 -25.30 -11.55
CA SER A 522 -25.52 -26.08 -10.33
C SER A 522 -26.74 -27.00 -10.47
N GLY A 523 -26.90 -27.90 -9.49
CA GLY A 523 -28.10 -28.74 -9.37
C GLY A 523 -29.34 -27.97 -8.93
N ILE A 524 -30.43 -28.71 -8.71
CA ILE A 524 -31.68 -28.16 -8.18
C ILE A 524 -31.51 -27.88 -6.69
N PHE A 525 -31.88 -26.68 -6.24
CA PHE A 525 -31.91 -26.30 -4.83
C PHE A 525 -33.23 -25.59 -4.45
N PRO A 526 -33.65 -25.63 -3.18
CA PRO A 526 -34.81 -24.88 -2.70
C PRO A 526 -34.40 -23.48 -2.19
N LEU A 527 -35.19 -22.45 -2.53
CA LEU A 527 -35.05 -21.11 -1.96
C LEU A 527 -36.35 -20.68 -1.28
N TYR A 528 -36.43 -20.87 0.04
CA TYR A 528 -37.63 -20.57 0.84
C TYR A 528 -37.91 -19.06 0.93
N GLN A 529 -39.17 -18.71 1.19
CA GLN A 529 -39.61 -17.32 1.32
C GLN A 529 -38.73 -16.55 2.32
N GLY A 530 -38.28 -15.35 1.93
CA GLY A 530 -37.48 -14.47 2.78
C GLY A 530 -36.09 -14.98 3.15
N ARG A 531 -35.63 -16.07 2.51
CA ARG A 531 -34.26 -16.59 2.65
C ARG A 531 -33.36 -16.07 1.53
N THR A 532 -32.07 -16.29 1.72
CA THR A 532 -31.01 -15.82 0.85
C THR A 532 -30.04 -16.96 0.59
N GLU A 533 -29.65 -17.10 -0.67
CA GLU A 533 -28.61 -18.03 -1.12
C GLU A 533 -27.34 -17.27 -1.51
N PHE A 534 -26.18 -17.88 -1.26
CA PHE A 534 -24.87 -17.30 -1.54
C PHE A 534 -24.15 -18.11 -2.61
N ILE A 535 -23.55 -17.41 -3.57
CA ILE A 535 -22.89 -18.04 -4.70
C ILE A 535 -21.67 -17.21 -5.08
N SER A 536 -20.56 -17.88 -5.35
CA SER A 536 -19.28 -17.26 -5.64
C SER A 536 -18.63 -17.93 -6.83
N MET A 537 -18.16 -17.09 -7.73
CA MET A 537 -17.59 -17.48 -9.01
C MET A 537 -16.25 -16.78 -9.20
N ALA A 538 -15.31 -17.43 -9.88
CA ALA A 538 -14.11 -16.80 -10.39
C ALA A 538 -13.89 -17.06 -11.88
N GLU A 539 -13.44 -16.02 -12.57
CA GLU A 539 -12.83 -16.11 -13.90
C GLU A 539 -11.30 -16.05 -13.72
N LEU A 540 -10.59 -17.01 -14.31
CA LEU A 540 -9.17 -17.24 -14.14
C LEU A 540 -8.48 -17.18 -15.51
N HIS A 541 -7.29 -16.59 -15.58
CA HIS A 541 -6.53 -16.54 -16.82
C HIS A 541 -5.08 -16.96 -16.62
N SER A 542 -4.54 -17.72 -17.56
CA SER A 542 -3.16 -18.20 -17.51
C SER A 542 -2.55 -18.34 -18.89
N TYR A 543 -1.22 -18.37 -18.94
CA TYR A 543 -0.50 -18.82 -20.12
C TYR A 543 -0.06 -20.26 -19.92
N ASP A 544 -0.83 -21.20 -20.45
CA ASP A 544 -0.47 -22.62 -20.47
C ASP A 544 0.05 -23.04 -21.84
N ALA A 545 0.92 -24.05 -21.85
CA ALA A 545 1.51 -24.53 -23.09
C ALA A 545 0.44 -25.25 -23.93
N LEU A 546 0.23 -24.82 -25.18
CA LEU A 546 -0.73 -25.43 -26.10
C LEU A 546 -0.53 -26.96 -26.26
N SER A 547 0.70 -27.46 -26.16
CA SER A 547 0.98 -28.90 -26.19
C SER A 547 0.43 -29.68 -24.99
N GLY A 548 0.27 -29.02 -23.84
CA GLY A 548 -0.36 -29.58 -22.65
C GLY A 548 -1.89 -29.54 -22.76
N LEU A 549 -2.43 -28.38 -23.15
CA LEU A 549 -3.86 -28.15 -23.37
C LEU A 549 -4.46 -29.08 -24.42
N THR A 550 -3.76 -29.30 -25.54
CA THR A 550 -4.21 -30.19 -26.63
C THR A 550 -3.88 -31.68 -26.40
N SER A 551 -3.26 -32.01 -25.27
CA SER A 551 -2.99 -33.41 -24.89
C SER A 551 -4.27 -34.13 -24.46
N ALA A 552 -4.23 -35.46 -24.40
CA ALA A 552 -5.39 -36.26 -23.95
C ALA A 552 -5.80 -35.98 -22.49
N GLU A 553 -4.91 -35.40 -21.69
CA GLU A 553 -5.13 -35.05 -20.29
C GLU A 553 -5.41 -33.55 -20.08
N HIS A 554 -5.40 -32.75 -21.17
CA HIS A 554 -5.69 -31.30 -21.16
C HIS A 554 -4.94 -30.48 -20.08
N THR A 555 -3.66 -30.81 -19.86
CA THR A 555 -2.91 -30.24 -18.73
C THR A 555 -2.70 -28.72 -18.81
N ALA A 556 -3.13 -28.00 -17.76
CA ALA A 556 -3.02 -26.54 -17.58
C ALA A 556 -2.38 -26.16 -16.23
N PRO A 557 -1.10 -26.47 -15.99
CA PRO A 557 -0.46 -26.30 -14.68
C PRO A 557 -0.48 -24.86 -14.12
N ALA A 558 -0.39 -23.83 -14.96
CA ALA A 558 -0.45 -22.44 -14.49
C ALA A 558 -1.87 -22.08 -14.03
N LEU A 559 -2.90 -22.49 -14.77
CA LEU A 559 -4.31 -22.29 -14.39
C LEU A 559 -4.64 -22.95 -13.04
N PHE A 560 -4.24 -24.20 -12.83
CA PHE A 560 -4.50 -24.92 -11.58
C PHE A 560 -3.69 -24.35 -10.40
N THR A 561 -2.53 -23.75 -10.66
CA THR A 561 -1.78 -23.01 -9.62
C THR A 561 -2.53 -21.74 -9.23
N LEU A 562 -3.10 -21.01 -10.20
CA LEU A 562 -3.94 -19.85 -9.93
C LEU A 562 -5.24 -20.24 -9.19
N LYS A 563 -5.88 -21.37 -9.55
CA LYS A 563 -7.07 -21.89 -8.83
C LYS A 563 -6.80 -22.12 -7.34
N LYS A 564 -5.60 -22.60 -6.97
CA LYS A 564 -5.21 -22.71 -5.54
C LYS A 564 -5.18 -21.36 -4.84
N THR A 565 -4.62 -20.33 -5.48
CA THR A 565 -4.64 -18.97 -4.92
C THR A 565 -6.08 -18.47 -4.76
N VAL A 566 -6.88 -18.65 -5.81
CA VAL A 566 -8.31 -18.25 -5.83
C VAL A 566 -9.09 -18.94 -4.71
N GLN A 567 -8.84 -20.23 -4.50
CA GLN A 567 -9.45 -20.99 -3.41
C GLN A 567 -9.06 -20.45 -2.03
N ILE A 568 -7.80 -20.09 -1.82
CA ILE A 568 -7.35 -19.47 -0.56
C ILE A 568 -8.00 -18.11 -0.34
N ILE A 569 -8.13 -17.30 -1.39
CA ILE A 569 -8.80 -15.99 -1.28
C ILE A 569 -10.24 -16.19 -0.82
N TYR A 570 -10.94 -17.17 -1.41
CA TYR A 570 -12.28 -17.56 -1.01
C TYR A 570 -12.32 -18.03 0.44
N GLU A 571 -11.60 -19.10 0.81
CA GLU A 571 -11.54 -19.68 2.17
C GLU A 571 -10.95 -18.75 3.24
N LYS A 572 -10.58 -17.52 2.88
CA LYS A 572 -10.19 -16.44 3.79
C LYS A 572 -11.20 -15.29 3.74
N ASP A 573 -12.43 -15.60 3.34
CA ASP A 573 -13.58 -14.70 3.19
C ASP A 573 -13.41 -13.55 2.22
N TYR A 574 -12.49 -13.64 1.27
CA TYR A 574 -11.99 -12.53 0.45
C TYR A 574 -11.13 -11.51 1.23
N ARG A 575 -10.59 -11.87 2.39
CA ARG A 575 -9.51 -11.16 3.08
C ARG A 575 -8.18 -11.75 2.61
N PHE A 576 -7.66 -11.25 1.50
CA PHE A 576 -6.35 -11.64 0.99
C PHE A 576 -5.27 -10.61 1.31
N ALA A 577 -4.00 -11.05 1.24
CA ALA A 577 -2.86 -10.18 1.53
C ALA A 577 -2.90 -8.92 0.66
N GLN A 578 -2.89 -7.77 1.33
CA GLN A 578 -2.92 -6.46 0.69
C GLN A 578 -1.54 -5.83 0.73
N PRO A 579 -1.17 -5.03 -0.29
CA PRO A 579 0.08 -4.29 -0.20
C PRO A 579 0.03 -3.28 0.95
N PRO A 580 1.19 -2.88 1.51
CA PRO A 580 1.26 -1.88 2.57
C PRO A 580 0.53 -0.58 2.24
N VAL A 581 0.17 0.22 3.23
CA VAL A 581 -0.51 1.51 3.01
C VAL A 581 0.25 2.34 1.97
N MET A 582 -0.43 2.75 0.89
CA MET A 582 0.22 3.40 -0.26
C MET A 582 0.95 4.70 0.14
N PRO A 583 2.25 4.85 -0.19
CA PRO A 583 3.03 6.04 0.15
C PRO A 583 2.73 7.23 -0.77
N ILE A 584 3.11 8.43 -0.34
CA ILE A 584 2.97 9.66 -1.13
C ILE A 584 4.32 10.01 -1.77
N LEU A 585 4.38 10.07 -3.10
CA LEU A 585 5.59 10.40 -3.85
C LEU A 585 5.61 11.87 -4.30
N SER A 586 6.71 12.55 -4.03
CA SER A 586 7.05 13.86 -4.57
C SER A 586 8.31 13.79 -5.43
N ALA A 587 8.34 14.52 -6.54
CA ALA A 587 9.49 14.58 -7.44
C ALA A 587 9.91 16.02 -7.76
N VAL A 588 11.21 16.27 -7.72
CA VAL A 588 11.84 17.57 -8.03
C VAL A 588 12.82 17.38 -9.20
N PRO A 589 12.47 17.85 -10.41
CA PRO A 589 13.37 17.76 -11.56
C PRO A 589 14.52 18.77 -11.47
N GLY A 590 15.73 18.33 -11.84
CA GLY A 590 16.91 19.15 -11.95
C GLY A 590 17.65 18.97 -13.28
N ASP A 591 18.86 19.52 -13.36
CA ASP A 591 19.72 19.41 -14.55
C ASP A 591 20.45 18.04 -14.55
N GLY A 592 19.92 17.09 -15.32
CA GLY A 592 20.46 15.74 -15.43
C GLY A 592 20.10 14.81 -14.26
N TYR A 593 19.22 15.25 -13.36
CA TYR A 593 18.75 14.44 -12.23
C TYR A 593 17.28 14.68 -11.89
N VAL A 594 16.69 13.76 -11.12
CA VAL A 594 15.40 13.93 -10.44
C VAL A 594 15.58 13.51 -8.99
N ASP A 595 15.21 14.38 -8.04
CA ASP A 595 15.10 14.02 -6.63
C ASP A 595 13.70 13.52 -6.33
N LEU A 596 13.59 12.31 -5.79
CA LEU A 596 12.34 11.66 -5.38
C LEU A 596 12.31 11.63 -3.86
N LEU A 597 11.18 12.01 -3.26
CA LEU A 597 10.97 12.11 -1.82
C LEU A 597 9.61 11.52 -1.44
N TRP A 598 9.51 10.83 -0.31
CA TRP A 598 8.26 10.23 0.15
C TRP A 598 8.11 10.20 1.66
N ASP A 599 6.89 9.90 2.13
CA ASP A 599 6.54 9.84 3.54
C ASP A 599 6.74 8.44 4.16
N ASP A 600 6.52 8.33 5.47
CA ASP A 600 6.74 7.12 6.29
C ASP A 600 5.43 6.43 6.72
N ARG A 601 4.37 6.65 5.93
CA ARG A 601 3.05 6.12 6.30
C ARG A 601 2.96 4.61 6.12
N SER A 602 3.63 4.06 5.11
CA SER A 602 3.61 2.62 4.83
C SER A 602 4.25 1.83 5.95
N ASP A 603 5.40 2.27 6.48
CA ASP A 603 6.10 1.56 7.56
C ASP A 603 5.44 1.72 8.94
N LYS A 604 4.56 2.72 9.13
CA LYS A 604 3.89 2.98 10.42
C LYS A 604 2.45 2.45 10.49
N ARG A 605 1.71 2.52 9.39
CA ARG A 605 0.25 2.29 9.37
C ARG A 605 -0.20 0.95 8.80
N THR A 606 0.70 0.19 8.17
CA THR A 606 0.37 -1.12 7.59
C THR A 606 0.06 -2.15 8.67
N ARG A 607 -1.01 -2.92 8.48
CA ARG A 607 -1.46 -4.02 9.33
C ARG A 607 -2.02 -5.11 8.43
N GLU A 608 -1.56 -6.35 8.60
CA GLU A 608 -1.99 -7.50 7.82
C GLU A 608 -2.90 -8.41 8.68
N PRO A 609 -4.21 -8.48 8.38
CA PRO A 609 -5.15 -9.30 9.14
C PRO A 609 -4.78 -10.78 9.22
N ILE A 610 -4.23 -11.37 8.14
CA ILE A 610 -3.81 -12.79 8.12
C ILE A 610 -2.64 -13.05 9.10
N LEU A 611 -1.91 -12.00 9.49
CA LEU A 611 -0.82 -12.04 10.45
C LEU A 611 -1.24 -11.49 11.83
N ASN A 612 -2.51 -11.61 12.20
CA ASN A 612 -3.04 -11.09 13.46
C ASN A 612 -2.76 -9.58 13.64
N ASN A 613 -2.98 -8.81 12.57
CA ASN A 613 -2.71 -7.37 12.51
C ASN A 613 -1.24 -6.99 12.79
N GLU A 614 -0.27 -7.88 12.53
CA GLU A 614 1.14 -7.50 12.50
C GLU A 614 1.43 -6.49 11.39
N ASN A 615 2.40 -5.60 11.62
CA ASN A 615 2.90 -4.70 10.58
C ASN A 615 3.96 -5.41 9.75
N ASP A 616 3.53 -5.91 8.61
CA ASP A 616 4.32 -6.76 7.71
C ASP A 616 5.08 -5.99 6.62
N PHE A 617 5.04 -4.65 6.64
CA PHE A 617 5.83 -3.82 5.74
C PHE A 617 7.32 -4.22 5.79
N GLU A 618 7.95 -4.37 4.63
CA GLU A 618 9.37 -4.70 4.51
C GLU A 618 10.18 -3.55 3.89
N GLY A 619 9.71 -2.89 2.82
CA GLY A 619 10.51 -1.87 2.16
C GLY A 619 9.81 -1.03 1.09
N TYR A 620 10.62 -0.24 0.38
CA TYR A 620 10.20 0.60 -0.74
C TYR A 620 10.99 0.27 -2.02
N LYS A 621 10.33 0.34 -3.17
CA LYS A 621 10.95 0.28 -4.51
C LYS A 621 10.56 1.49 -5.34
N ILE A 622 11.48 1.92 -6.21
CA ILE A 622 11.21 2.95 -7.21
C ILE A 622 11.33 2.34 -8.60
N TYR A 623 10.24 2.48 -9.36
CA TYR A 623 10.20 2.18 -10.77
C TYR A 623 10.32 3.45 -11.59
N ARG A 624 10.99 3.33 -12.74
CA ARG A 624 11.10 4.41 -13.72
C ARG A 624 10.77 3.89 -15.10
N ALA A 625 9.82 4.54 -15.74
CA ALA A 625 9.46 4.30 -17.12
C ALA A 625 9.62 5.56 -17.96
N THR A 626 9.63 5.36 -19.28
CA THR A 626 9.67 6.45 -20.26
C THR A 626 8.36 6.57 -21.04
N ASP A 627 7.47 5.61 -20.82
CA ASP A 627 6.09 5.53 -21.26
C ASP A 627 5.16 5.42 -20.04
N LYS A 628 3.92 5.84 -20.23
CA LYS A 628 2.86 5.84 -19.20
C LYS A 628 2.35 4.45 -18.83
N ASP A 629 2.72 3.42 -19.57
CA ASP A 629 2.25 2.05 -19.41
C ASP A 629 3.29 1.17 -18.69
N PHE A 630 4.42 1.77 -18.25
CA PHE A 630 5.53 1.08 -17.58
C PHE A 630 6.03 -0.17 -18.34
N THR A 631 6.02 -0.10 -19.67
CA THR A 631 6.47 -1.21 -20.52
C THR A 631 7.99 -1.41 -20.44
N ASP A 632 8.77 -0.33 -20.45
CA ASP A 632 10.25 -0.41 -20.37
C ASP A 632 10.79 -1.15 -19.12
N PRO A 633 10.28 -0.92 -17.89
CA PRO A 633 10.73 -1.65 -16.71
C PRO A 633 10.14 -3.06 -16.55
N ARG A 634 9.13 -3.46 -17.33
CA ARG A 634 8.50 -4.80 -17.23
C ARG A 634 9.35 -5.86 -17.93
N VAL A 635 10.38 -6.34 -17.24
CA VAL A 635 11.39 -7.24 -17.82
C VAL A 635 11.69 -8.48 -16.98
N ILE A 636 11.07 -8.61 -15.80
CA ILE A 636 11.25 -9.77 -14.93
C ILE A 636 10.17 -10.79 -15.28
N THR A 637 10.60 -12.00 -15.65
CA THR A 637 9.70 -13.08 -16.05
C THR A 637 9.53 -14.13 -14.94
N ASP A 638 8.40 -14.83 -14.97
CA ASP A 638 8.20 -16.04 -14.18
C ASP A 638 9.07 -17.24 -14.66
N GLY A 639 8.89 -18.42 -14.04
CA GLY A 639 9.63 -19.63 -14.40
C GLY A 639 9.32 -20.20 -15.79
N PHE A 640 8.23 -19.75 -16.42
CA PHE A 640 7.83 -20.15 -17.78
C PHE A 640 8.21 -19.10 -18.85
N GLY A 641 8.67 -17.92 -18.43
CA GLY A 641 9.11 -16.85 -19.34
C GLY A 641 8.05 -15.77 -19.60
N THR A 642 6.95 -15.76 -18.85
CA THR A 642 5.91 -14.73 -18.92
C THR A 642 6.39 -13.48 -18.19
N GLU A 643 6.28 -12.29 -18.79
CA GLU A 643 6.62 -11.02 -18.14
C GLU A 643 5.67 -10.71 -16.97
N THR A 644 6.19 -10.66 -15.74
CA THR A 644 5.39 -10.58 -14.50
C THR A 644 5.65 -9.29 -13.73
N LEU A 645 6.92 -8.98 -13.40
CA LEU A 645 7.27 -7.89 -12.49
C LEU A 645 8.08 -6.76 -13.15
N LEU A 646 8.01 -5.58 -12.53
CA LEU A 646 8.81 -4.42 -12.90
C LEU A 646 10.21 -4.50 -12.28
N LYS A 647 11.23 -4.06 -13.01
CA LYS A 647 12.60 -3.95 -12.52
C LYS A 647 12.81 -2.59 -11.83
N PRO A 648 13.10 -2.56 -10.51
CA PRO A 648 13.32 -1.30 -9.81
C PRO A 648 14.66 -0.66 -10.19
N ILE A 649 14.72 0.67 -10.14
CA ILE A 649 15.98 1.43 -10.21
C ILE A 649 16.58 1.69 -8.82
N PHE A 650 15.78 1.52 -7.77
CA PHE A 650 16.15 1.66 -6.38
C PHE A 650 15.25 0.77 -5.50
N GLN A 651 15.83 0.20 -4.45
CA GLN A 651 15.14 -0.61 -3.43
C GLN A 651 15.83 -0.38 -2.08
N CYS A 652 15.03 -0.24 -1.03
CA CYS A 652 15.48 -0.21 0.37
C CYS A 652 14.50 -0.97 1.25
N ASP A 653 15.00 -1.60 2.31
CA ASP A 653 14.28 -2.55 3.15
C ASP A 653 14.67 -2.40 4.62
N LYS A 654 13.79 -2.85 5.53
CA LYS A 654 14.04 -2.83 6.98
C LYS A 654 15.27 -3.68 7.29
N ARG A 655 15.93 -3.40 8.42
CA ARG A 655 17.05 -4.22 8.92
C ARG A 655 16.55 -5.22 9.96
N ASN A 656 15.82 -6.21 9.51
CA ASN A 656 15.20 -7.23 10.37
C ASN A 656 15.75 -8.64 10.09
N GLY A 657 16.62 -8.84 9.11
CA GLY A 657 17.13 -10.17 8.75
C GLY A 657 16.33 -10.84 7.63
N ARG A 658 15.32 -10.18 7.06
CA ARG A 658 14.48 -10.68 5.96
C ARG A 658 15.00 -10.15 4.63
N ASP A 659 16.09 -10.74 4.15
CA ASP A 659 16.75 -10.37 2.90
C ASP A 659 16.65 -11.46 1.82
N GLY A 660 17.10 -11.12 0.61
CA GLY A 660 17.22 -12.08 -0.47
C GLY A 660 15.89 -12.48 -1.12
N PHE A 661 15.88 -13.65 -1.74
CA PHE A 661 14.70 -14.21 -2.39
C PHE A 661 13.86 -15.01 -1.39
N THR A 662 12.54 -14.85 -1.42
CA THR A 662 11.61 -15.66 -0.64
C THR A 662 11.74 -17.14 -0.97
N SER A 663 11.49 -18.01 0.01
CA SER A 663 11.41 -19.46 -0.17
C SER A 663 9.97 -19.97 -0.36
N TYR A 664 9.00 -19.07 -0.35
CA TYR A 664 7.56 -19.29 -0.43
C TYR A 664 6.90 -18.24 -1.35
N GLY A 665 5.60 -18.41 -1.65
CA GLY A 665 4.88 -17.49 -2.53
C GLY A 665 5.50 -17.42 -3.92
N LEU A 666 5.83 -18.57 -4.51
CA LEU A 666 6.50 -18.62 -5.81
C LEU A 666 5.50 -18.35 -6.94
N LEU A 667 5.79 -17.33 -7.73
CA LEU A 667 5.03 -16.94 -8.92
C LEU A 667 5.45 -17.83 -10.09
N ASN A 668 4.78 -18.99 -10.26
CA ASN A 668 5.13 -19.99 -11.27
C ASN A 668 6.64 -20.35 -11.24
N GLY A 669 7.18 -20.53 -10.03
CA GLY A 669 8.59 -20.85 -9.80
C GLY A 669 9.54 -19.65 -9.69
N MET A 670 9.05 -18.41 -9.83
CA MET A 670 9.84 -17.20 -9.55
C MET A 670 9.62 -16.72 -8.11
N ALA A 671 10.71 -16.47 -7.40
CA ALA A 671 10.68 -15.96 -6.04
C ALA A 671 10.74 -14.43 -6.01
N TYR A 672 10.07 -13.83 -5.02
CA TYR A 672 10.12 -12.38 -4.81
C TYR A 672 11.41 -11.99 -4.08
N TYR A 673 11.99 -10.84 -4.40
CA TYR A 673 13.23 -10.35 -3.79
C TYR A 673 12.95 -9.25 -2.76
N LEU A 674 13.13 -9.56 -1.48
CA LEU A 674 12.84 -8.69 -0.33
C LEU A 674 13.86 -7.58 -0.13
N GLY A 675 15.08 -7.72 -0.65
CA GLY A 675 16.13 -6.73 -0.53
C GLY A 675 17.44 -7.31 0.00
N ASP A 676 18.23 -6.47 0.67
CA ASP A 676 19.61 -6.73 1.10
C ASP A 676 19.86 -6.28 2.56
N ASP A 677 18.80 -6.11 3.36
CA ASP A 677 18.80 -5.59 4.73
C ASP A 677 19.53 -4.24 4.82
N ARG A 678 19.23 -3.25 3.96
CA ARG A 678 20.02 -1.99 3.85
C ARG A 678 19.54 -0.84 4.73
N GLY A 679 18.38 -0.97 5.38
CA GLY A 679 17.74 0.10 6.13
C GLY A 679 16.86 0.97 5.23
N LEU A 680 15.94 1.70 5.85
CA LEU A 680 14.93 2.48 5.12
C LEU A 680 15.47 3.83 4.63
N ALA A 681 15.00 4.24 3.46
CA ALA A 681 15.21 5.57 2.87
C ALA A 681 13.86 6.24 2.62
N TYR A 682 13.87 7.56 2.62
CA TYR A 682 12.72 8.43 2.30
C TYR A 682 13.04 9.40 1.15
N SER A 683 14.24 9.26 0.56
CA SER A 683 14.60 9.96 -0.66
C SER A 683 15.57 9.17 -1.55
N PHE A 684 15.52 9.46 -2.85
CA PHE A 684 16.43 8.90 -3.85
C PHE A 684 16.68 9.90 -4.99
N ARG A 685 17.94 10.05 -5.40
CA ARG A 685 18.32 10.87 -6.56
C ARG A 685 18.60 9.99 -7.78
N ASP A 686 17.74 10.07 -8.79
CA ASP A 686 18.00 9.46 -10.10
C ASP A 686 18.88 10.38 -10.96
N ASN A 687 20.14 9.99 -11.17
CA ASN A 687 21.09 10.71 -12.04
C ASN A 687 21.15 10.14 -13.48
N ASN A 688 20.34 9.12 -13.80
CA ASN A 688 20.33 8.43 -15.09
C ASN A 688 19.17 8.91 -15.96
N VAL A 689 18.94 10.22 -15.99
CA VAL A 689 17.89 10.87 -16.77
C VAL A 689 18.47 11.79 -17.83
N LYS A 690 17.68 12.08 -18.86
CA LYS A 690 18.04 13.01 -19.93
C LYS A 690 17.11 14.21 -19.89
N ASN A 691 17.68 15.41 -19.82
CA ASN A 691 16.91 16.64 -19.87
C ASN A 691 15.99 16.69 -21.10
N GLY A 692 14.75 17.11 -20.89
CA GLY A 692 13.74 17.21 -21.93
C GLY A 692 12.96 15.95 -22.24
N ARG A 693 13.35 14.80 -21.70
CA ARG A 693 12.57 13.56 -21.78
C ARG A 693 11.65 13.49 -20.56
N THR A 694 10.38 13.19 -20.78
CA THR A 694 9.43 12.92 -19.70
C THR A 694 9.69 11.54 -19.13
N TYR A 695 9.72 11.44 -17.81
CA TYR A 695 9.86 10.21 -17.05
C TYR A 695 8.65 10.04 -16.14
N TYR A 696 8.23 8.79 -15.99
CA TYR A 696 7.19 8.36 -15.08
C TYR A 696 7.88 7.59 -13.96
N TYR A 697 7.73 8.07 -12.74
CA TYR A 697 8.22 7.41 -11.54
C TYR A 697 7.04 6.85 -10.75
N ALA A 698 7.21 5.65 -10.23
CA ALA A 698 6.29 5.07 -9.27
C ALA A 698 7.07 4.60 -8.05
N LEU A 699 6.58 4.96 -6.88
CA LEU A 699 7.03 4.45 -5.59
C LEU A 699 6.06 3.36 -5.16
N VAL A 700 6.57 2.21 -4.74
CA VAL A 700 5.74 1.17 -4.16
C VAL A 700 6.33 0.77 -2.81
N ALA A 701 5.48 0.67 -1.81
CA ALA A 701 5.80 -0.07 -0.59
C ALA A 701 5.50 -1.55 -0.83
N TYR A 702 6.27 -2.44 -0.20
CA TYR A 702 6.07 -3.88 -0.26
C TYR A 702 6.22 -4.52 1.12
N ASP A 703 5.46 -5.58 1.33
CA ASP A 703 5.48 -6.41 2.53
C ASP A 703 6.44 -7.61 2.38
N TYR A 704 6.50 -8.49 3.38
CA TYR A 704 7.25 -9.74 3.28
C TYR A 704 6.40 -10.96 2.90
N GLY A 705 5.10 -10.80 2.61
CA GLY A 705 4.16 -11.88 2.31
C GLY A 705 3.76 -12.73 3.53
N ILE A 706 3.08 -13.86 3.27
CA ILE A 706 2.64 -14.77 4.33
C ILE A 706 3.45 -16.08 4.27
N PRO A 707 4.34 -16.35 5.25
CA PRO A 707 5.12 -17.57 5.30
C PRO A 707 4.26 -18.84 5.49
N PRO A 708 4.74 -20.03 5.04
CA PRO A 708 4.04 -21.28 5.28
C PRO A 708 3.88 -21.59 6.77
N GLY A 709 2.73 -22.17 7.13
CA GLY A 709 2.39 -22.53 8.50
C GLY A 709 1.71 -21.43 9.32
N VAL A 710 1.57 -20.21 8.77
CA VAL A 710 0.68 -19.17 9.31
C VAL A 710 -0.73 -19.33 8.77
N LEU A 711 -0.86 -19.64 7.48
CA LEU A 711 -2.14 -19.95 6.84
C LEU A 711 -2.74 -21.23 7.46
N LYS A 712 -3.92 -21.11 8.06
CA LYS A 712 -4.77 -22.19 8.56
C LYS A 712 -6.19 -21.98 8.03
N GLY A 713 -7.09 -22.97 8.19
CA GLY A 713 -8.47 -22.87 7.70
C GLY A 713 -8.51 -22.86 6.17
N SER A 714 -7.78 -23.78 5.52
CA SER A 714 -7.78 -23.88 4.06
C SER A 714 -7.40 -25.27 3.57
N ALA A 715 -8.16 -25.79 2.61
CA ALA A 715 -7.94 -27.10 2.00
C ALA A 715 -6.65 -27.14 1.17
N VAL A 716 -6.24 -25.99 0.63
CA VAL A 716 -4.98 -25.89 -0.11
C VAL A 716 -3.78 -26.14 0.79
N VAL A 717 -3.81 -25.63 2.03
CA VAL A 717 -2.70 -25.77 2.98
C VAL A 717 -2.59 -27.21 3.50
N SER A 718 -3.71 -27.93 3.62
CA SER A 718 -3.70 -29.34 4.02
C SER A 718 -3.01 -30.23 2.98
N GLN A 719 -3.19 -29.91 1.71
CA GLN A 719 -2.58 -30.61 0.57
C GLN A 719 -1.13 -30.18 0.33
N ASP A 720 -0.81 -28.92 0.60
CA ASP A 720 0.52 -28.34 0.43
C ASP A 720 0.92 -27.44 1.61
N ALA A 721 1.49 -28.05 2.65
CA ALA A 721 2.00 -27.34 3.82
C ALA A 721 3.17 -26.38 3.53
N SER A 722 3.69 -26.35 2.30
CA SER A 722 4.70 -25.37 1.86
C SER A 722 4.09 -24.15 1.17
N TYR A 723 2.77 -24.12 0.98
CA TYR A 723 2.07 -22.98 0.40
C TYR A 723 2.19 -21.75 1.31
N GLY A 724 2.47 -20.61 0.69
CA GLY A 724 2.53 -19.32 1.33
C GLY A 724 2.17 -18.24 0.32
N ILE A 725 1.76 -17.07 0.79
CA ILE A 725 1.37 -15.96 -0.08
C ILE A 725 2.61 -15.11 -0.40
N ALA A 726 2.77 -14.79 -1.67
CA ALA A 726 3.87 -13.97 -2.17
C ALA A 726 3.77 -12.55 -1.60
N PRO A 727 4.91 -11.88 -1.39
CA PRO A 727 4.93 -10.48 -1.06
C PRO A 727 4.10 -9.63 -2.05
N SER A 728 3.37 -8.66 -1.53
CA SER A 728 2.60 -7.70 -2.33
C SER A 728 3.33 -6.36 -2.41
N GLU A 729 3.08 -5.60 -3.47
CA GLU A 729 3.55 -4.22 -3.59
C GLU A 729 2.45 -3.31 -4.16
N ASN A 730 2.48 -2.03 -3.81
CA ASN A 730 1.43 -1.10 -4.24
C ASN A 730 1.28 -1.00 -5.75
N ASN A 731 0.05 -0.70 -6.18
CA ASN A 731 -0.27 -0.57 -7.60
C ASN A 731 0.23 0.76 -8.16
N VAL A 732 0.53 0.75 -9.46
CA VAL A 732 0.92 1.95 -10.22
C VAL A 732 -0.25 2.36 -11.11
N VAL A 733 -1.05 3.32 -10.65
CA VAL A 733 -2.27 3.73 -11.36
C VAL A 733 -2.05 5.02 -12.16
N ILE A 734 -2.26 4.93 -13.48
CA ILE A 734 -2.28 6.07 -14.40
C ILE A 734 -3.54 5.97 -15.27
N GLY A 735 -4.52 6.84 -15.00
CA GLY A 735 -5.74 6.96 -15.81
C GLY A 735 -5.46 7.64 -17.14
N LYS A 736 -6.15 7.21 -18.21
CA LYS A 736 -5.99 7.73 -19.58
C LYS A 736 -7.36 8.00 -20.23
N ASP A 737 -7.42 8.99 -21.13
CA ASP A 737 -8.56 9.21 -22.02
C ASP A 737 -8.44 8.41 -23.34
N ASP A 738 -9.45 8.50 -24.21
CA ASP A 738 -9.47 7.83 -25.54
C ASP A 738 -8.32 8.27 -26.46
N PHE A 739 -7.72 9.43 -26.18
CA PHE A 739 -6.57 9.97 -26.90
C PHE A 739 -5.24 9.57 -26.26
N GLU A 740 -5.25 8.64 -25.31
CA GLU A 740 -4.11 8.21 -24.51
C GLU A 740 -3.41 9.34 -23.73
N GLN A 741 -4.10 10.46 -23.53
CA GLN A 741 -3.60 11.47 -22.61
C GLN A 741 -3.88 10.95 -21.22
N VAL A 742 -2.92 11.10 -20.32
CA VAL A 742 -3.16 10.85 -18.90
C VAL A 742 -4.37 11.71 -18.48
N ASN A 743 -5.15 11.29 -17.49
CA ASN A 743 -6.22 12.10 -16.87
C ASN A 743 -6.20 12.04 -15.34
N PHE A 744 -5.51 11.04 -14.80
CA PHE A 744 -5.38 10.78 -13.38
C PHE A 744 -4.04 10.08 -13.11
N ILE A 745 -3.45 10.35 -11.94
CA ILE A 745 -2.28 9.62 -11.43
C ILE A 745 -2.50 9.29 -9.95
N GLY A 746 -2.05 8.12 -9.52
CA GLY A 746 -2.01 7.75 -8.10
C GLY A 746 -1.04 8.64 -7.30
N GLN A 747 -1.26 8.76 -5.99
CA GLN A 747 -0.42 9.56 -5.09
C GLN A 747 1.04 9.08 -5.01
N ASN A 748 1.28 7.82 -5.36
CA ASN A 748 2.59 7.19 -5.42
C ASN A 748 3.28 7.33 -6.80
N VAL A 749 2.67 8.06 -7.74
CA VAL A 749 3.18 8.28 -9.10
C VAL A 749 3.56 9.75 -9.30
N ALA A 750 4.72 9.98 -9.92
CA ALA A 750 5.18 11.30 -10.30
C ALA A 750 5.61 11.35 -11.77
N ILE A 751 5.10 12.33 -12.51
CA ILE A 751 5.45 12.57 -13.92
C ILE A 751 6.28 13.85 -13.99
N VAL A 752 7.54 13.74 -14.40
CA VAL A 752 8.47 14.87 -14.44
C VAL A 752 9.28 14.92 -15.72
N THR A 753 9.78 16.10 -16.05
CA THR A 753 10.71 16.28 -17.16
C THR A 753 11.91 17.08 -16.65
N PRO A 754 13.09 16.45 -16.43
CA PRO A 754 14.29 17.14 -16.02
C PRO A 754 14.73 18.16 -17.06
N GLY A 755 15.40 19.22 -16.61
CA GLY A 755 15.72 20.37 -17.43
C GLY A 755 16.79 21.25 -16.80
N THR A 756 17.41 22.08 -17.62
CA THR A 756 18.42 23.02 -17.16
C THR A 756 17.79 24.15 -16.34
N LYS A 757 18.53 24.78 -15.43
CA LYS A 757 18.01 25.96 -14.75
C LYS A 757 17.68 27.08 -15.76
N ALA A 758 16.69 27.90 -15.43
CA ALA A 758 16.39 29.09 -16.22
C ALA A 758 17.61 30.02 -16.31
N ALA A 759 17.81 30.67 -17.46
CA ALA A 759 18.99 31.50 -17.70
C ALA A 759 19.14 32.61 -16.65
N GLY A 760 20.32 32.67 -16.02
CA GLY A 760 20.69 33.62 -14.96
C GLY A 760 20.02 33.39 -13.60
N SER A 761 19.30 32.28 -13.40
CA SER A 761 18.71 31.91 -12.12
C SER A 761 19.77 31.27 -11.22
N THR A 762 20.03 31.88 -10.07
CA THR A 762 20.89 31.32 -9.01
C THR A 762 20.09 31.13 -7.73
N SER A 763 20.54 30.17 -6.93
CA SER A 763 19.84 29.66 -5.76
C SER A 763 20.78 29.78 -4.57
N GLU A 764 20.45 30.59 -3.57
CA GLU A 764 21.21 30.67 -2.32
C GLU A 764 20.38 30.15 -1.15
N THR A 765 20.87 29.08 -0.51
CA THR A 765 20.35 28.62 0.78
C THR A 765 20.83 29.56 1.86
N LYS A 766 19.90 30.12 2.63
CA LYS A 766 20.19 30.90 3.82
C LYS A 766 19.75 30.10 5.02
N TYR A 767 20.58 30.05 6.05
CA TYR A 767 20.16 29.47 7.32
C TYR A 767 20.69 30.35 8.42
N ASN A 768 19.89 30.50 9.46
CA ASN A 768 20.25 31.25 10.64
C ASN A 768 20.37 30.28 11.81
N ILE A 769 21.53 30.31 12.47
CA ILE A 769 21.73 29.57 13.71
C ILE A 769 21.26 30.50 14.83
N ALA A 770 20.06 30.23 15.35
CA ALA A 770 19.43 31.04 16.39
C ALA A 770 20.11 30.87 17.75
N ASP A 771 20.54 29.64 18.07
CA ASP A 771 21.29 29.31 19.27
C ASP A 771 22.14 28.05 19.02
N ALA A 772 23.35 28.01 19.56
CA ALA A 772 24.24 26.86 19.47
C ALA A 772 25.03 26.71 20.76
N ASN A 773 24.79 25.60 21.46
CA ASN A 773 25.61 25.16 22.57
C ASN A 773 26.47 24.00 22.07
N LEU A 774 27.71 24.30 21.65
CA LEU A 774 28.59 23.32 21.01
C LEU A 774 29.90 23.18 21.76
N MET A 775 30.14 21.99 22.28
CA MET A 775 31.45 21.48 22.65
C MET A 775 32.12 20.78 21.46
N GLY A 776 31.38 20.13 20.57
CA GLY A 776 31.92 19.52 19.36
C GLY A 776 32.47 20.55 18.36
N THR A 777 33.44 20.13 17.55
CA THR A 777 34.11 20.98 16.54
C THR A 777 33.82 20.55 15.10
N GLY A 778 32.79 19.73 14.87
CA GLY A 778 32.38 19.29 13.53
C GLY A 778 31.64 20.39 12.75
N THR A 779 31.40 20.14 11.46
CA THR A 779 30.61 21.04 10.60
C THR A 779 29.25 20.43 10.30
N ILE A 780 28.22 21.28 10.32
CA ILE A 780 26.84 20.91 10.00
C ILE A 780 26.27 22.02 9.14
N ILE A 781 25.93 21.70 7.89
CA ILE A 781 25.48 22.68 6.90
C ILE A 781 24.14 22.20 6.33
N PRO A 782 23.03 22.88 6.64
CA PRO A 782 21.75 22.61 6.00
C PRO A 782 21.79 22.94 4.50
N GLU A 783 21.17 22.09 3.69
CA GLU A 783 20.97 22.28 2.26
C GLU A 783 19.49 22.09 1.92
N VAL A 784 18.91 23.03 1.18
CA VAL A 784 17.54 22.92 0.66
C VAL A 784 17.55 22.03 -0.58
N VAL A 785 16.88 20.88 -0.48
CA VAL A 785 16.69 19.94 -1.59
C VAL A 785 15.39 20.23 -2.32
N SER A 786 14.31 20.48 -1.57
CA SER A 786 12.99 20.76 -2.12
C SER A 786 12.39 22.02 -1.50
N PRO A 787 12.44 23.17 -2.21
CA PRO A 787 11.81 24.40 -1.74
C PRO A 787 10.30 24.30 -1.52
N LYS A 788 9.61 23.36 -2.19
CA LYS A 788 8.16 23.15 -2.05
C LYS A 788 7.80 22.45 -0.74
N LEU A 789 8.69 21.62 -0.20
CA LEU A 789 8.51 20.92 1.07
C LEU A 789 9.04 21.72 2.27
N LEU A 790 9.76 22.82 2.01
CA LEU A 790 10.32 23.67 3.04
C LEU A 790 9.19 24.34 3.85
N LYS A 791 9.14 24.04 5.16
CA LYS A 791 8.22 24.69 6.08
C LYS A 791 8.78 26.05 6.51
N LYS A 792 8.16 27.11 6.01
CA LYS A 792 8.56 28.49 6.32
C LYS A 792 8.28 28.81 7.79
N ASP A 793 9.18 29.58 8.42
CA ASP A 793 9.10 30.04 9.81
C ASP A 793 9.26 28.92 10.87
N HIS A 794 9.61 27.70 10.46
CA HIS A 794 9.91 26.60 11.37
C HIS A 794 11.35 26.65 11.89
N GLN A 795 11.54 26.25 13.15
CA GLN A 795 12.85 26.09 13.78
C GLN A 795 13.13 24.63 14.13
N TYR A 796 14.32 24.17 13.75
CA TYR A 796 14.78 22.81 13.94
C TYR A 796 15.88 22.76 14.99
N LYS A 797 15.80 21.77 15.89
CA LYS A 797 16.79 21.51 16.93
C LYS A 797 17.49 20.19 16.72
N ILE A 798 18.81 20.25 16.57
CA ILE A 798 19.70 19.10 16.46
C ILE A 798 20.21 18.71 17.85
N LYS A 799 20.20 17.41 18.14
CA LYS A 799 20.86 16.79 19.30
C LYS A 799 21.64 15.55 18.89
N PHE A 800 22.58 15.14 19.73
CA PHE A 800 23.50 14.04 19.46
C PHE A 800 23.45 12.99 20.54
N ASP A 801 23.77 11.76 20.15
CA ASP A 801 24.09 10.67 21.09
C ASP A 801 25.59 10.35 21.06
N ILE A 802 26.06 9.68 22.12
CA ILE A 802 27.47 9.29 22.23
C ILE A 802 27.64 7.82 22.59
N GLU A 803 28.73 7.24 22.06
CA GLU A 803 29.26 5.97 22.53
C GLU A 803 30.45 6.21 23.45
N LYS A 804 30.41 5.62 24.65
CA LYS A 804 31.52 5.68 25.62
C LYS A 804 32.53 4.57 25.27
N LEU A 805 33.72 4.97 24.82
CA LEU A 805 34.76 4.03 24.38
C LEU A 805 35.61 3.54 25.55
N ASN A 806 36.02 4.46 26.42
CA ASN A 806 36.85 4.16 27.57
C ASN A 806 36.39 4.98 28.76
N THR A 807 36.43 4.40 29.95
CA THR A 807 36.02 5.07 31.18
C THR A 807 37.10 4.95 32.24
N ILE A 808 37.45 6.06 32.87
CA ILE A 808 38.26 6.10 34.08
C ILE A 808 37.38 6.46 35.28
N ASN A 809 37.52 5.67 36.34
CA ASN A 809 36.87 5.92 37.62
C ASN A 809 37.94 6.27 38.65
N ARG A 810 38.02 7.56 39.03
CA ARG A 810 38.88 8.01 40.14
C ARG A 810 38.08 8.83 41.13
N PHE A 811 38.00 8.28 42.35
CA PHE A 811 37.43 8.88 43.56
C PHE A 811 35.99 9.42 43.47
N THR A 812 35.73 10.51 42.75
CA THR A 812 34.44 11.22 42.80
C THR A 812 33.77 11.52 41.46
N THR A 813 34.45 11.36 40.33
CA THR A 813 33.88 11.68 39.01
C THR A 813 34.25 10.62 37.98
N GLU A 814 33.24 10.03 37.33
CA GLU A 814 33.43 9.20 36.14
C GLU A 814 33.81 10.12 34.97
N ARG A 815 34.90 9.80 34.28
CA ARG A 815 35.28 10.48 33.04
C ARG A 815 35.47 9.46 31.95
N TYR A 816 35.10 9.83 30.73
CA TYR A 816 35.07 8.91 29.62
C TYR A 816 35.54 9.57 28.33
N GLN A 817 36.25 8.79 27.52
CA GLN A 817 36.49 9.08 26.12
C GLN A 817 35.22 8.66 25.36
N TYR A 818 34.76 9.48 24.43
CA TYR A 818 33.55 9.21 23.67
C TYR A 818 33.71 9.55 22.19
N THR A 819 32.77 9.03 21.40
CA THR A 819 32.52 9.45 20.02
C THR A 819 31.03 9.75 19.83
N THR A 820 30.67 10.45 18.76
CA THR A 820 29.27 10.73 18.41
C THR A 820 28.71 9.56 17.62
N ASN A 821 27.72 8.84 18.11
CA ASN A 821 27.16 7.65 17.45
C ASN A 821 25.68 7.79 17.06
N GLY A 822 25.09 8.98 17.21
CA GLY A 822 23.69 9.20 16.89
C GLY A 822 23.32 10.66 16.71
N LEU A 823 22.22 10.89 16.00
CA LEU A 823 21.69 12.20 15.66
C LEU A 823 20.16 12.22 15.80
N TYR A 824 19.61 13.30 16.35
CA TYR A 824 18.18 13.56 16.44
C TYR A 824 17.87 14.98 15.97
N ILE A 825 16.79 15.14 15.22
CA ILE A 825 16.30 16.43 14.75
C ILE A 825 14.84 16.58 15.14
N TYR A 826 14.55 17.66 15.86
CA TYR A 826 13.22 18.00 16.34
C TYR A 826 12.72 19.26 15.65
N ASP A 827 11.44 19.30 15.28
CA ASP A 827 10.75 20.54 14.96
C ASP A 827 10.24 21.16 16.26
N VAL A 828 10.86 22.27 16.67
CA VAL A 828 10.55 22.96 17.93
C VAL A 828 9.23 23.76 17.82
N THR A 829 8.83 24.08 16.59
CA THR A 829 7.60 24.80 16.27
C THR A 829 6.37 23.93 16.45
N GLU A 830 6.51 22.62 16.22
CA GLU A 830 5.49 21.58 16.37
C GLU A 830 5.68 20.81 17.69
N ASP A 831 5.68 21.50 18.83
CA ASP A 831 5.75 20.90 20.18
C ASP A 831 6.96 19.97 20.44
N ASN A 832 8.12 20.24 19.80
CA ASN A 832 9.31 19.38 19.82
C ASN A 832 9.06 17.98 19.25
N ARG A 833 8.28 17.88 18.17
CA ARG A 833 8.10 16.62 17.43
C ARG A 833 9.44 16.15 16.86
N LEU A 834 9.81 14.89 17.11
CA LEU A 834 10.95 14.23 16.45
C LEU A 834 10.61 14.03 14.97
N ILE A 835 11.41 14.59 14.07
CA ILE A 835 11.16 14.51 12.61
C ILE A 835 12.22 13.69 11.87
N PHE A 836 13.40 13.51 12.46
CA PHE A 836 14.47 12.69 11.88
C PHE A 836 15.39 12.16 12.99
N SER A 837 15.82 10.92 12.82
CA SER A 837 16.88 10.31 13.63
C SER A 837 17.78 9.45 12.74
N ASP A 838 19.06 9.43 13.07
CA ASP A 838 20.05 8.55 12.47
C ASP A 838 20.82 7.90 13.62
N LEU A 839 20.54 6.61 13.82
CA LEU A 839 20.93 5.83 14.97
C LEU A 839 21.41 4.45 14.55
N MET A 840 22.15 3.85 15.47
CA MET A 840 22.53 2.45 15.39
C MET A 840 21.50 1.60 16.13
N ILE A 841 20.91 0.62 15.46
CA ILE A 841 19.92 -0.30 16.05
C ILE A 841 20.47 -1.74 16.08
N PRO A 842 20.18 -2.52 17.14
CA PRO A 842 20.45 -3.95 17.13
C PRO A 842 19.52 -4.64 16.13
N THR A 843 20.07 -5.46 15.23
CA THR A 843 19.28 -6.34 14.37
C THR A 843 18.83 -7.59 15.14
N GLU A 844 17.90 -8.37 14.59
CA GLU A 844 17.46 -9.65 15.18
C GLU A 844 18.63 -10.65 15.38
N SER A 845 19.65 -10.55 14.52
CA SER A 845 20.90 -11.31 14.64
C SER A 845 21.85 -10.81 15.75
N GLY A 846 21.46 -9.77 16.48
CA GLY A 846 22.24 -9.14 17.56
C GLY A 846 23.37 -8.24 17.08
N VAL A 847 23.50 -8.00 15.76
CA VAL A 847 24.53 -7.12 15.18
C VAL A 847 23.98 -5.71 15.09
N THR A 848 24.71 -4.71 15.59
CA THR A 848 24.25 -3.32 15.49
C THR A 848 24.53 -2.77 14.09
N ARG A 849 23.52 -2.17 13.44
CA ARG A 849 23.62 -1.57 12.10
C ARG A 849 22.91 -0.21 12.05
N PRO A 850 23.27 0.68 11.11
CA PRO A 850 22.56 1.94 10.95
C PRO A 850 21.10 1.69 10.59
N GLU A 851 20.16 2.33 11.28
CA GLU A 851 18.73 2.18 11.02
C GLU A 851 18.36 2.60 9.58
N LYS A 852 18.97 3.71 9.12
CA LYS A 852 18.67 4.33 7.83
C LYS A 852 19.59 3.81 6.73
N TYR A 853 19.07 3.85 5.50
CA TYR A 853 19.84 3.59 4.28
C TYR A 853 20.94 4.65 4.08
N ASN A 854 20.55 5.92 4.15
CA ASN A 854 21.45 7.07 4.07
C ASN A 854 21.84 7.47 5.49
N THR A 855 22.96 6.94 5.97
CA THR A 855 23.48 7.25 7.31
C THR A 855 24.71 8.17 7.26
N VAL A 856 24.83 9.05 8.26
CA VAL A 856 26.03 9.84 8.54
C VAL A 856 27.00 9.13 9.49
N LEU A 857 26.67 7.90 9.90
CA LEU A 857 27.47 7.09 10.83
C LEU A 857 28.34 6.08 10.07
N GLU A 858 29.52 5.80 10.62
CA GLU A 858 30.51 4.88 10.07
C GLU A 858 30.96 3.88 11.13
N PHE A 859 31.21 2.64 10.69
CA PHE A 859 31.80 1.60 11.51
C PHE A 859 33.32 1.77 11.54
N TYR A 860 33.90 1.67 12.74
CA TYR A 860 35.35 1.60 12.90
C TYR A 860 35.76 0.27 13.55
N ASP A 861 36.43 -0.56 12.74
CA ASP A 861 37.19 -1.73 13.19
C ASP A 861 38.41 -1.24 13.97
N ASN A 862 38.35 -1.39 15.29
CA ASN A 862 39.32 -0.82 16.21
C ASN A 862 40.38 -1.87 16.58
N PRO A 863 41.60 -1.80 16.00
CA PRO A 863 42.61 -2.84 16.23
C PRO A 863 43.12 -2.91 17.68
N ASP A 864 42.92 -1.83 18.45
CA ASP A 864 43.46 -1.65 19.80
C ASP A 864 42.36 -1.68 20.90
N GLY A 865 41.11 -2.00 20.56
CA GLY A 865 39.98 -2.01 21.50
C GLY A 865 38.71 -2.64 20.93
N ASP A 866 37.56 -2.31 21.51
CA ASP A 866 36.26 -2.72 20.96
C ASP A 866 35.91 -1.86 19.74
N ASP A 867 35.25 -2.47 18.77
CA ASP A 867 34.71 -1.79 17.59
C ASP A 867 33.58 -0.85 18.00
N TYR A 868 33.45 0.28 17.31
CA TYR A 868 32.44 1.28 17.62
C TYR A 868 31.98 2.04 16.39
N PHE A 869 30.84 2.72 16.51
CA PHE A 869 30.30 3.57 15.46
C PHE A 869 30.54 5.04 15.77
N HIS A 870 30.78 5.83 14.73
CA HIS A 870 31.03 7.26 14.88
C HIS A 870 30.45 8.05 13.71
N LEU A 871 30.15 9.34 13.93
CA LEU A 871 29.83 10.26 12.84
C LEU A 871 31.01 10.39 11.89
N ALA A 872 30.74 10.39 10.58
CA ALA A 872 31.76 10.34 9.54
C ALA A 872 32.85 11.40 9.69
N VAL A 873 34.10 10.98 9.46
CA VAL A 873 35.30 11.80 9.58
C VAL A 873 35.92 11.97 8.19
N ASP A 874 36.57 13.12 7.95
CA ASP A 874 37.29 13.49 6.71
C ASP A 874 36.41 13.72 5.46
N GLU A 875 35.35 12.94 5.25
CA GLU A 875 34.41 13.11 4.13
C GLU A 875 33.01 13.54 4.63
N PRO A 876 32.46 14.65 4.13
CA PRO A 876 31.10 15.04 4.44
C PRO A 876 30.09 13.97 4.02
N ARG A 877 29.23 13.57 4.95
CA ARG A 877 28.07 12.71 4.69
C ARG A 877 26.78 13.53 4.70
N GLN A 878 25.77 13.00 4.03
CA GLN A 878 24.46 13.60 3.93
C GLN A 878 23.46 12.77 4.71
N THR A 879 22.63 13.42 5.52
CA THR A 879 21.43 12.79 6.05
C THR A 879 20.44 12.51 4.93
N ASP A 880 19.42 11.71 5.22
CA ASP A 880 18.20 11.72 4.42
C ASP A 880 17.53 13.12 4.47
N VAL A 881 16.56 13.33 3.58
CA VAL A 881 15.82 14.59 3.50
C VAL A 881 14.68 14.59 4.51
N PHE A 882 14.55 15.67 5.28
CA PHE A 882 13.44 15.94 6.20
C PHE A 882 12.92 17.37 5.97
N ASP A 883 11.60 17.56 5.87
CA ASP A 883 10.96 18.86 5.60
C ASP A 883 11.63 19.68 4.46
N GLY A 884 12.06 18.97 3.39
CA GLY A 884 12.72 19.57 2.21
C GLY A 884 14.20 19.94 2.39
N ILE A 885 14.80 19.62 3.54
CA ILE A 885 16.17 19.95 3.94
C ILE A 885 16.98 18.65 4.13
N ARG A 886 18.28 18.69 3.85
CA ARG A 886 19.24 17.68 4.34
C ARG A 886 20.41 18.34 5.03
N LEU A 887 21.11 17.62 5.90
CA LEU A 887 22.32 18.12 6.55
C LEU A 887 23.56 17.52 5.89
N ASN A 888 24.49 18.37 5.49
CA ASN A 888 25.86 17.99 5.16
C ASN A 888 26.70 18.07 6.43
N MET A 889 27.23 16.93 6.88
CA MET A 889 27.91 16.82 8.17
C MET A 889 29.28 16.18 8.02
N SER A 890 30.26 16.70 8.76
CA SER A 890 31.57 16.06 8.90
C SER A 890 32.20 16.33 10.25
N MET A 891 32.88 15.32 10.77
CA MET A 891 33.76 15.46 11.92
C MET A 891 35.21 15.65 11.48
N ASN A 892 35.97 16.39 12.30
CA ASN A 892 37.41 16.47 12.12
C ASN A 892 38.14 15.24 12.68
N ASN A 893 37.62 14.63 13.75
CA ASN A 893 38.22 13.48 14.44
C ASN A 893 37.15 12.57 15.06
N ARG A 894 37.42 11.25 15.13
CA ARG A 894 36.55 10.24 15.77
C ARG A 894 36.46 10.41 17.29
N THR A 895 37.58 10.82 17.91
CA THR A 895 37.70 11.06 19.34
C THR A 895 38.40 12.39 19.58
N SER A 896 38.52 12.82 20.83
CA SER A 896 39.14 14.10 21.14
C SER A 896 40.64 14.12 20.83
N VAL A 897 41.09 15.17 20.15
CA VAL A 897 42.52 15.40 19.84
C VAL A 897 42.89 16.84 20.13
N PHE A 898 44.11 17.06 20.61
CA PHE A 898 44.67 18.40 20.78
C PHE A 898 44.74 19.16 19.45
N ASP A 899 44.23 20.38 19.43
CA ASP A 899 44.27 21.25 18.26
C ASP A 899 45.45 22.22 18.36
N SER A 900 46.54 21.87 17.69
CA SER A 900 47.75 22.70 17.64
C SER A 900 47.58 23.97 16.81
N SER A 901 46.56 24.06 15.95
CA SER A 901 46.30 25.23 15.11
C SER A 901 45.56 26.33 15.86
N ARG A 902 44.68 25.96 16.80
CA ARG A 902 43.94 26.89 17.67
C ARG A 902 44.59 27.09 19.05
N SER A 903 45.61 26.31 19.38
CA SER A 903 46.37 26.46 20.63
C SER A 903 47.59 27.38 20.45
N GLY A 904 47.79 28.30 21.38
CA GLY A 904 48.89 29.28 21.31
C GLY A 904 48.59 30.56 22.07
N TRP A 905 49.44 31.57 21.89
CA TRP A 905 49.31 32.87 22.56
C TRP A 905 48.20 33.75 21.93
N MET A 906 47.33 34.33 22.77
CA MET A 906 46.16 35.14 22.36
C MET A 906 45.70 36.19 23.42
N PRO A 907 46.29 37.39 23.57
CA PRO A 907 47.56 37.88 23.03
C PRO A 907 48.75 37.39 23.88
N GLY A 908 49.98 37.70 23.45
CA GLY A 908 51.20 37.46 24.22
C GLY A 908 52.28 36.72 23.44
N SER A 909 53.44 36.52 24.08
CA SER A 909 54.51 35.68 23.56
C SER A 909 55.57 35.45 24.64
N SER A 910 55.67 34.21 25.12
CA SER A 910 56.71 33.80 26.06
C SER A 910 57.19 32.36 25.77
N PRO A 911 58.48 32.04 26.03
CA PRO A 911 59.02 30.68 25.88
C PRO A 911 58.45 29.73 26.96
N VAL A 912 57.23 29.23 26.73
CA VAL A 912 56.59 28.20 27.56
C VAL A 912 56.46 26.91 26.76
N LYS A 913 56.77 25.77 27.38
CA LYS A 913 56.44 24.45 26.85
C LYS A 913 55.21 23.92 27.57
N ILE A 914 54.16 23.66 26.81
CA ILE A 914 52.96 22.97 27.30
C ILE A 914 52.99 21.55 26.76
N ARG A 915 52.85 20.57 27.66
CA ARG A 915 52.78 19.15 27.30
C ARG A 915 51.54 18.53 27.94
N LEU A 916 50.65 17.99 27.11
CA LEU A 916 49.50 17.23 27.56
C LEU A 916 49.91 15.85 28.06
N THR A 917 49.24 15.37 29.09
CA THR A 917 49.31 13.95 29.48
C THR A 917 48.38 13.12 28.58
N GLU A 918 48.65 11.83 28.43
CA GLU A 918 47.80 10.91 27.64
C GLU A 918 46.36 10.89 28.14
N GLU A 919 46.16 10.63 29.44
CA GLU A 919 44.83 10.67 30.08
C GLU A 919 44.20 12.09 30.01
N GLY A 920 45.00 13.16 30.04
CA GLY A 920 44.51 14.54 29.93
C GLY A 920 43.92 14.84 28.55
N GLN A 921 44.54 14.32 27.49
CA GLN A 921 44.03 14.44 26.13
C GLN A 921 42.77 13.60 25.88
N LEU A 922 42.67 12.42 26.50
CA LEU A 922 41.58 11.47 26.26
C LEU A 922 40.32 11.76 27.11
N TYR A 923 40.50 12.10 28.38
CA TYR A 923 39.39 12.19 29.35
C TYR A 923 39.05 13.61 29.79
N TYR A 924 39.92 14.57 29.52
CA TYR A 924 39.75 15.98 29.89
C TYR A 924 40.00 16.96 28.72
N PRO A 925 39.41 16.72 27.52
CA PRO A 925 39.70 17.52 26.32
C PRO A 925 38.97 18.88 26.30
N TRP A 926 38.96 19.64 27.39
CA TRP A 926 38.32 20.96 27.44
C TRP A 926 39.20 22.07 26.87
N ASP A 927 38.60 23.17 26.42
CA ASP A 927 39.34 24.36 26.07
C ASP A 927 39.75 25.11 27.34
N TYR A 928 41.06 25.38 27.46
CA TYR A 928 41.61 26.08 28.61
C TYR A 928 42.22 27.43 28.22
N ASN A 929 42.04 28.44 29.07
CA ASN A 929 42.82 29.68 29.02
C ASN A 929 43.76 29.75 30.21
N ILE A 930 45.04 29.95 29.94
CA ILE A 930 46.03 30.27 30.97
C ILE A 930 46.19 31.78 30.97
N VAL A 931 45.63 32.45 31.97
CA VAL A 931 45.56 33.91 32.04
C VAL A 931 46.59 34.43 33.04
N PHE A 932 47.51 35.27 32.57
CA PHE A 932 48.64 35.78 33.35
C PHE A 932 48.38 37.18 33.93
N SER A 933 49.00 37.48 35.07
CA SER A 933 48.84 38.71 35.85
C SER A 933 50.18 39.14 36.46
N ASP A 934 50.25 40.39 36.93
CA ASP A 934 51.38 40.90 37.73
C ASP A 934 51.19 40.66 39.24
N GLU A 935 50.00 40.20 39.65
CA GLU A 935 49.64 39.90 41.03
C GLU A 935 49.31 38.40 41.16
N ASN A 936 49.44 37.85 42.38
CA ASN A 936 48.99 36.49 42.67
C ASN A 936 47.47 36.42 42.52
N ILE A 937 46.99 35.66 41.55
CA ILE A 937 45.57 35.57 41.16
C ILE A 937 44.99 34.16 41.35
N TYR A 938 45.83 33.18 41.70
CA TYR A 938 45.39 31.84 42.06
C TYR A 938 46.29 31.27 43.16
N THR A 939 45.70 30.53 44.10
CA THR A 939 46.44 29.77 45.10
C THR A 939 46.00 28.31 44.98
N GLY A 940 46.96 27.39 44.87
CA GLY A 940 46.66 25.96 44.80
C GLY A 940 45.84 25.49 46.01
N ILE A 941 44.85 24.63 45.79
CA ILE A 941 43.89 24.26 46.86
C ILE A 941 44.02 22.79 47.33
N THR A 942 44.91 22.01 46.72
CA THR A 942 45.14 20.60 47.07
C THR A 942 45.76 20.41 48.46
N ARG A 943 45.01 19.78 49.38
CA ARG A 943 45.42 19.60 50.79
C ARG A 943 45.78 18.18 51.21
N ARG A 944 45.45 17.16 50.41
CA ARG A 944 45.64 15.74 50.78
C ARG A 944 46.42 14.94 49.72
N TYR A 945 46.90 13.76 50.17
CA TYR A 945 47.53 12.75 49.31
C TYR A 945 46.65 12.43 48.10
N SER A 946 47.26 12.47 46.92
CA SER A 946 46.70 11.95 45.69
C SER A 946 47.74 11.15 44.91
N SER A 947 47.27 10.16 44.16
CA SER A 947 48.06 9.43 43.16
C SER A 947 48.00 10.09 41.77
N GLY A 948 47.42 11.28 41.67
CA GLY A 948 47.20 12.00 40.41
C GLY A 948 48.39 12.81 39.90
N PHE A 949 49.49 12.91 40.66
CA PHE A 949 50.66 13.71 40.29
C PHE A 949 51.53 12.96 39.27
N LYS A 950 51.17 13.09 37.99
CA LYS A 950 51.98 12.58 36.89
C LYS A 950 52.48 13.72 36.02
N ASP A 951 53.72 13.64 35.52
CA ASP A 951 54.18 14.54 34.46
C ASP A 951 53.60 14.12 33.09
N ALA A 952 53.93 14.88 32.04
CA ALA A 952 53.53 14.58 30.66
C ALA A 952 54.17 13.30 30.08
N ASP A 953 55.20 12.76 30.73
CA ASP A 953 55.84 11.49 30.34
C ASP A 953 55.24 10.29 31.11
N GLY A 954 54.26 10.53 31.98
CA GLY A 954 53.58 9.49 32.77
C GLY A 954 54.30 9.11 34.07
N ASN A 955 55.41 9.78 34.41
CA ASN A 955 56.15 9.52 35.65
C ASN A 955 55.29 9.97 36.84
N SER A 956 55.12 9.10 37.83
CA SER A 956 54.33 9.39 39.03
C SER A 956 55.20 9.91 40.17
N TYR A 957 54.72 10.93 40.88
CA TYR A 957 55.45 11.61 41.94
C TYR A 957 54.77 11.50 43.30
N GLY A 958 55.59 11.41 44.36
CA GLY A 958 55.13 11.33 45.73
C GLY A 958 54.83 12.70 46.32
N LEU A 959 54.18 12.71 47.48
CA LEU A 959 53.86 13.96 48.19
C LEU A 959 55.08 14.82 48.55
N THR A 960 56.25 14.20 48.70
CA THR A 960 57.50 14.91 49.05
C THR A 960 58.06 15.71 47.88
N ASP A 961 57.65 15.38 46.66
CA ASP A 961 58.18 15.97 45.44
C ASP A 961 57.27 17.12 44.95
N ILE A 962 56.09 17.28 45.55
CA ILE A 962 55.06 18.22 45.12
C ILE A 962 54.88 19.36 46.13
N LEU A 963 55.12 20.60 45.69
CA LEU A 963 54.74 21.80 46.42
C LEU A 963 53.25 22.09 46.17
N ARG A 964 52.52 22.24 47.26
CA ARG A 964 51.07 22.46 47.29
C ARG A 964 50.79 23.80 47.94
N GLU A 965 49.59 24.34 47.71
CA GLU A 965 49.15 25.60 48.30
C GLU A 965 50.09 26.77 47.97
N GLN A 966 50.68 26.73 46.76
CA GLN A 966 51.53 27.79 46.22
C GLN A 966 50.68 28.89 45.59
N ASP A 967 51.20 30.12 45.60
CA ASP A 967 50.59 31.26 44.93
C ASP A 967 51.13 31.39 43.50
N PHE A 968 50.23 31.65 42.56
CA PHE A 968 50.53 31.78 41.15
C PHE A 968 50.05 33.13 40.62
N THR A 969 50.89 33.76 39.79
CA THR A 969 50.54 34.97 39.03
C THR A 969 49.73 34.66 37.78
N PHE A 970 49.25 33.44 37.64
CA PHE A 970 48.36 33.02 36.56
C PHE A 970 47.30 32.07 37.09
N LYS A 971 46.20 31.96 36.36
CA LYS A 971 45.14 31.00 36.61
C LYS A 971 44.83 30.23 35.34
N VAL A 972 44.28 29.03 35.49
CA VAL A 972 43.84 28.22 34.36
C VAL A 972 42.32 28.12 34.41
N GLU A 973 41.67 28.67 33.39
CA GLU A 973 40.22 28.68 33.21
C GLU A 973 39.81 27.53 32.30
N ASN A 974 38.81 26.74 32.71
CA ASN A 974 38.13 25.77 31.88
C ASN A 974 36.91 26.41 31.24
N LEU A 975 36.95 26.59 29.92
CA LEU A 975 35.90 27.29 29.17
C LEU A 975 34.66 26.42 28.92
N ASN A 976 34.77 25.10 29.12
CA ASN A 976 33.67 24.16 28.89
C ASN A 976 32.98 23.68 30.17
N ASP A 977 33.47 24.07 31.34
CA ASP A 977 32.80 23.82 32.63
C ASP A 977 32.62 25.14 33.37
N LEU A 978 31.38 25.63 33.41
CA LEU A 978 31.03 26.90 34.04
C LEU A 978 30.52 26.68 35.46
N ASP A 979 30.79 27.62 36.36
CA ASP A 979 30.23 27.64 37.70
C ASP A 979 28.75 28.09 37.69
N SER A 980 28.12 28.10 38.86
CA SER A 980 26.71 28.53 39.01
C SER A 980 26.44 29.99 38.62
N LEU A 981 27.48 30.78 38.38
CA LEU A 981 27.41 32.19 37.95
C LEU A 981 27.75 32.34 36.45
N GLY A 982 27.95 31.22 35.73
CA GLY A 982 28.31 31.21 34.32
C GLY A 982 29.77 31.60 34.05
N GLN A 983 30.65 31.59 35.05
CA GLN A 983 32.08 31.87 34.88
C GLN A 983 32.86 30.57 34.68
N PRO A 984 33.95 30.57 33.89
CA PRO A 984 34.84 29.42 33.74
C PRO A 984 35.34 28.89 35.10
N LYS A 985 35.17 27.60 35.37
CA LYS A 985 35.77 26.98 36.56
C LYS A 985 37.30 27.00 36.44
N LEU A 986 37.96 27.20 37.57
CA LEU A 986 39.41 27.20 37.62
C LEU A 986 39.96 25.78 37.83
N MET A 987 40.99 25.44 37.08
CA MET A 987 41.76 24.21 37.29
C MET A 987 42.75 24.40 38.44
N ASP A 988 43.08 23.31 39.15
CA ASP A 988 44.07 23.38 40.21
C ASP A 988 45.49 23.23 39.69
N ILE A 989 46.41 23.80 40.47
CA ILE A 989 47.81 23.94 40.10
C ILE A 989 48.66 23.47 41.27
N VAL A 990 49.56 22.53 40.99
CA VAL A 990 50.59 22.06 41.92
C VAL A 990 51.94 22.09 41.22
N VAL A 991 53.03 22.12 41.98
CA VAL A 991 54.39 22.26 41.42
C VAL A 991 55.21 21.03 41.77
N LEU A 992 55.86 20.44 40.77
CA LEU A 992 56.92 19.46 40.97
C LEU A 992 58.25 20.22 41.21
N ASP A 993 58.75 20.12 42.44
CA ASP A 993 60.02 20.71 42.87
C ASP A 993 61.18 19.90 42.28
N ARG A 994 61.76 20.42 41.18
CA ARG A 994 62.80 19.70 40.43
C ARG A 994 64.18 19.87 41.03
N ASN A 995 64.43 21.00 41.70
CA ASN A 995 65.73 21.32 42.29
C ASN A 995 65.83 20.91 43.78
N ALA A 996 64.71 20.42 44.34
CA ALA A 996 64.55 19.95 45.71
C ALA A 996 64.89 21.02 46.77
N ASN A 997 64.65 22.29 46.47
CA ASN A 997 64.93 23.41 47.38
C ASN A 997 63.75 23.75 48.31
N GLY A 998 62.56 23.19 48.05
CA GLY A 998 61.34 23.41 48.82
C GLY A 998 60.64 24.75 48.57
N GLU A 999 61.07 25.52 47.56
CA GLU A 999 60.51 26.81 47.14
C GLU A 999 60.02 26.72 45.69
N TYR A 1000 58.94 27.42 45.34
CA TYR A 1000 58.44 27.44 43.96
C TYR A 1000 59.25 28.43 43.10
N ASP A 1001 60.01 27.89 42.13
CA ASP A 1001 60.79 28.65 41.16
C ASP A 1001 60.23 28.44 39.74
N ILE A 1002 59.48 29.40 39.21
CA ILE A 1002 58.82 29.28 37.89
C ILE A 1002 59.78 28.95 36.73
N LEU A 1003 61.06 29.32 36.81
CA LEU A 1003 62.07 29.05 35.78
C LEU A 1003 62.75 27.67 35.91
N GLU A 1004 62.66 27.02 37.06
CA GLU A 1004 63.35 25.74 37.34
C GLU A 1004 62.39 24.57 37.54
N ASP A 1005 61.20 24.84 38.09
CA ASP A 1005 60.22 23.83 38.44
C ASP A 1005 59.19 23.55 37.33
N LEU A 1006 58.54 22.40 37.44
CA LEU A 1006 57.46 22.01 36.53
C LEU A 1006 56.10 22.23 37.18
N ILE A 1007 55.25 22.95 36.48
CA ILE A 1007 53.88 23.18 36.94
C ILE A 1007 52.98 22.07 36.38
N LEU A 1008 52.17 21.47 37.25
CA LEU A 1008 51.19 20.45 36.93
C LEU A 1008 49.79 21.08 37.06
N VAL A 1009 49.02 21.08 35.99
CA VAL A 1009 47.65 21.62 35.96
C VAL A 1009 46.67 20.46 35.90
N GLY A 1010 45.65 20.48 36.75
CA GLY A 1010 44.79 19.31 36.92
C GLY A 1010 43.43 19.56 37.56
N GLN A 1011 42.62 18.51 37.57
CA GLN A 1011 41.28 18.51 38.17
C GLN A 1011 41.34 18.12 39.64
N ASN A 1012 40.45 18.71 40.44
CA ASN A 1012 40.28 18.37 41.86
C ASN A 1012 38.94 17.70 42.17
N SER A 1013 38.91 16.97 43.30
CA SER A 1013 37.70 16.38 43.88
C SER A 1013 36.81 17.43 44.58
N ASN A 1014 35.53 17.09 44.82
CA ASN A 1014 34.51 17.98 45.41
C ASN A 1014 34.88 18.69 46.74
N GLU A 1015 34.21 19.83 46.97
CA GLU A 1015 34.59 20.96 47.85
C GLU A 1015 34.89 20.68 49.32
N SER A 1016 34.45 19.55 49.89
CA SER A 1016 34.68 19.26 51.32
C SER A 1016 36.04 18.61 51.62
N ASN A 1017 36.77 18.10 50.62
CA ASN A 1017 38.03 17.35 50.82
C ASN A 1017 38.95 17.36 49.57
N VAL A 1018 39.38 18.54 49.13
CA VAL A 1018 40.10 18.78 47.86
C VAL A 1018 41.39 17.95 47.71
N ARG A 1019 41.37 17.02 46.75
CA ARG A 1019 42.49 16.20 46.28
C ARG A 1019 42.73 16.45 44.80
N PHE A 1020 44.00 16.49 44.39
CA PHE A 1020 44.41 16.59 42.98
C PHE A 1020 44.18 15.28 42.24
N GLU A 1021 43.06 15.12 41.54
CA GLU A 1021 42.67 13.84 40.94
C GLU A 1021 43.60 13.45 39.78
N TYR A 1022 43.98 14.42 38.93
CA TYR A 1022 44.77 14.13 37.74
C TYR A 1022 45.47 15.34 37.10
N THR A 1023 46.70 15.15 36.60
CA THR A 1023 47.40 16.14 35.75
C THR A 1023 46.89 16.08 34.31
N ILE A 1024 46.32 17.17 33.79
CA ILE A 1024 45.85 17.28 32.41
C ILE A 1024 46.99 17.72 31.48
N PHE A 1025 47.73 18.75 31.86
CA PHE A 1025 48.94 19.20 31.17
C PHE A 1025 49.95 19.80 32.13
N THR A 1026 51.18 19.94 31.64
CA THR A 1026 52.29 20.56 32.37
C THR A 1026 52.75 21.85 31.70
N LEU A 1027 53.20 22.81 32.49
CA LEU A 1027 53.78 24.08 32.04
C LEU A 1027 55.24 24.16 32.49
N ASP A 1028 56.12 24.43 31.54
CA ASP A 1028 57.56 24.51 31.78
C ASP A 1028 58.13 25.80 31.16
N PHE A 1029 58.62 26.70 32.01
CA PHE A 1029 59.24 27.97 31.61
C PHE A 1029 60.77 27.94 31.64
N SER A 1030 61.41 26.77 31.81
CA SER A 1030 62.88 26.63 31.83
C SER A 1030 63.59 27.08 30.53
N SER A 1031 62.82 27.34 29.48
CA SER A 1031 63.33 27.89 28.22
C SER A 1031 63.44 29.43 28.23
N ALA A 1032 62.90 30.11 29.24
CA ALA A 1032 63.11 31.54 29.48
C ALA A 1032 64.44 31.76 30.22
N THR A 1033 65.28 32.67 29.74
CA THR A 1033 66.61 32.90 30.32
C THR A 1033 66.60 33.81 31.55
N ASP A 1034 65.57 34.63 31.71
CA ASP A 1034 65.34 35.49 32.86
C ASP A 1034 63.85 35.87 32.97
N SER A 1035 63.47 36.52 34.06
CA SER A 1035 62.08 36.89 34.35
C SER A 1035 61.47 37.93 33.38
N THR A 1036 62.25 38.59 32.53
CA THR A 1036 61.72 39.52 31.52
C THR A 1036 61.11 38.82 30.31
N GLN A 1037 61.38 37.52 30.15
CA GLN A 1037 60.81 36.65 29.12
C GLN A 1037 59.58 35.86 29.58
N LEU A 1038 59.20 35.98 30.86
CA LEU A 1038 57.96 35.42 31.37
C LEU A 1038 56.74 36.16 30.81
N PRO A 1039 55.55 35.51 30.78
CA PRO A 1039 54.33 36.13 30.32
C PRO A 1039 54.00 37.39 31.13
N LYS A 1040 53.48 38.41 30.45
CA LYS A 1040 53.10 39.68 31.07
C LYS A 1040 51.64 39.63 31.51
N LYS A 1041 51.25 40.59 32.35
CA LYS A 1041 49.85 40.82 32.65
C LYS A 1041 48.98 40.89 31.38
N ASP A 1042 47.84 40.23 31.45
CA ASP A 1042 46.83 40.10 30.39
C ASP A 1042 47.27 39.25 29.18
N ASP A 1043 48.48 38.66 29.19
CA ASP A 1043 48.83 37.61 28.24
C ASP A 1043 47.95 36.37 28.51
N VAL A 1044 47.57 35.65 27.45
CA VAL A 1044 46.78 34.42 27.54
C VAL A 1044 47.36 33.35 26.64
N PHE A 1045 47.55 32.15 27.18
CA PHE A 1045 47.84 30.97 26.36
C PHE A 1045 46.58 30.10 26.25
N ALA A 1046 46.11 29.88 25.02
CA ALA A 1046 44.99 29.02 24.70
C ALA A 1046 45.45 27.56 24.50
N VAL A 1047 44.80 26.63 25.18
CA VAL A 1047 44.87 25.18 24.92
C VAL A 1047 43.51 24.76 24.37
N ARG A 1048 43.49 24.16 23.17
CA ARG A 1048 42.26 23.85 22.44
C ARG A 1048 42.22 22.41 21.97
N PHE A 1049 41.01 21.87 21.84
CA PHE A 1049 40.77 20.50 21.39
C PHE A 1049 39.74 20.45 20.28
N ASN A 1050 39.93 19.51 19.36
CA ASN A 1050 38.91 19.07 18.41
C ASN A 1050 38.18 17.87 19.01
N ARG A 1051 36.84 17.94 19.07
CA ARG A 1051 36.00 17.00 19.80
C ARG A 1051 34.81 16.54 18.95
N PRO A 1052 34.39 15.26 19.08
CA PRO A 1052 33.06 14.81 18.71
C PRO A 1052 31.95 15.60 19.42
N PHE A 1053 30.78 15.70 18.79
CA PHE A 1053 29.60 16.26 19.42
C PHE A 1053 29.19 15.42 20.63
N SER A 1054 28.83 16.09 21.71
CA SER A 1054 28.43 15.49 22.99
C SER A 1054 26.90 15.47 23.16
N ILE A 1055 26.40 14.68 24.11
CA ILE A 1055 24.97 14.69 24.50
C ILE A 1055 24.47 16.06 25.00
N SER A 1056 25.37 16.94 25.44
CA SER A 1056 25.05 18.31 25.84
C SER A 1056 25.01 19.29 24.67
N ASP A 1057 25.46 18.88 23.49
CA ASP A 1057 25.50 19.73 22.32
C ASP A 1057 24.12 19.84 21.68
N SER A 1058 23.76 21.06 21.29
CA SER A 1058 22.55 21.29 20.50
C SER A 1058 22.68 22.50 19.60
N ILE A 1059 22.07 22.41 18.42
CA ILE A 1059 22.01 23.50 17.44
C ILE A 1059 20.55 23.78 17.15
N LEU A 1060 20.15 25.05 17.26
CA LEU A 1060 18.85 25.54 16.83
C LEU A 1060 19.04 26.36 15.55
N PHE A 1061 18.37 25.97 14.47
CA PHE A 1061 18.47 26.66 13.19
C PHE A 1061 17.13 26.78 12.48
N ASP A 1062 17.00 27.82 11.67
CA ASP A 1062 15.96 27.98 10.66
C ASP A 1062 16.61 28.02 9.27
N VAL A 1063 15.84 27.62 8.24
CA VAL A 1063 16.29 27.62 6.85
C VAL A 1063 15.32 28.44 6.03
N ASP A 1064 15.90 29.33 5.22
CA ASP A 1064 15.21 30.11 4.20
C ASP A 1064 15.93 29.92 2.86
N TYR A 1065 15.25 30.25 1.78
CA TYR A 1065 15.80 30.12 0.44
C TYR A 1065 15.39 31.30 -0.43
N GLU A 1066 16.38 31.93 -1.07
CA GLU A 1066 16.15 33.00 -2.03
C GLU A 1066 16.68 32.63 -3.42
N THR A 1067 15.80 32.74 -4.42
CA THR A 1067 16.22 32.74 -5.82
C THR A 1067 16.69 34.14 -6.20
N THR A 1068 17.97 34.27 -6.53
CA THR A 1068 18.55 35.52 -7.04
C THR A 1068 18.78 35.43 -8.53
N THR A 1069 18.88 36.57 -9.20
CA THR A 1069 19.29 36.62 -10.60
C THR A 1069 20.69 37.18 -10.68
N ASP A 1070 21.63 36.37 -11.15
CA ASP A 1070 22.99 36.84 -11.42
C ASP A 1070 23.06 37.46 -12.82
N GLU A 1071 22.99 38.80 -12.87
CA GLU A 1071 23.10 39.56 -14.13
C GLU A 1071 24.43 39.33 -14.87
N SER A 1072 25.49 38.90 -14.16
CA SER A 1072 26.81 38.65 -14.74
C SER A 1072 26.91 37.30 -15.44
N ALA A 1073 26.25 36.26 -14.92
CA ALA A 1073 26.11 34.94 -15.57
C ALA A 1073 25.08 34.97 -16.71
N TYR A 1074 24.09 35.85 -16.63
CA TYR A 1074 22.94 35.94 -17.53
C TYR A 1074 23.28 35.98 -19.05
N GLU A 1075 24.30 36.74 -19.46
CA GLU A 1075 24.70 36.80 -20.88
C GLU A 1075 25.39 35.54 -21.40
N SER A 1076 26.02 34.79 -20.50
CA SER A 1076 26.59 33.48 -20.83
C SER A 1076 25.46 32.49 -21.06
N ASP A 1077 24.52 32.40 -20.13
CA ASP A 1077 23.43 31.42 -20.15
C ASP A 1077 22.50 31.61 -21.37
N MET A 1078 22.21 32.86 -21.74
CA MET A 1078 21.42 33.19 -22.94
C MET A 1078 22.08 32.68 -24.24
N LYS A 1079 23.39 32.43 -24.28
CA LYS A 1079 24.06 31.86 -25.47
C LYS A 1079 23.74 30.39 -25.65
N ASP A 1080 23.43 29.69 -24.56
CA ASP A 1080 23.19 28.24 -24.53
C ASP A 1080 21.75 27.86 -24.88
N ILE A 1081 20.87 28.86 -25.07
CA ILE A 1081 19.55 28.65 -25.66
C ILE A 1081 19.69 27.96 -27.01
N ARG A 1082 19.02 26.81 -27.12
CA ARG A 1082 19.03 25.95 -28.31
C ARG A 1082 17.70 25.24 -28.47
N VAL A 1083 17.48 24.74 -29.69
CA VAL A 1083 16.38 23.83 -30.03
C VAL A 1083 16.94 22.42 -30.11
N VAL A 1084 16.24 21.44 -29.54
CA VAL A 1084 16.63 20.03 -29.52
C VAL A 1084 15.42 19.15 -29.86
N PRO A 1085 15.56 18.11 -30.71
CA PRO A 1085 16.72 17.81 -31.55
C PRO A 1085 16.90 18.85 -32.66
N ASN A 1086 18.14 19.03 -33.10
CA ASN A 1086 18.45 19.92 -34.22
C ASN A 1086 19.59 19.34 -35.09
N PRO A 1087 19.29 18.83 -36.30
CA PRO A 1087 17.95 18.79 -36.90
C PRO A 1087 17.02 17.79 -36.21
N TYR A 1088 15.71 18.05 -36.29
CA TYR A 1088 14.68 17.04 -36.07
C TYR A 1088 14.65 16.06 -37.25
N ILE A 1089 14.58 14.75 -37.01
CA ILE A 1089 14.61 13.71 -38.05
C ILE A 1089 13.50 12.69 -37.80
N ALA A 1090 12.38 12.80 -38.52
CA ALA A 1090 11.21 11.89 -38.50
C ALA A 1090 10.51 11.73 -37.13
N THR A 1091 11.23 11.20 -36.12
CA THR A 1091 10.81 10.99 -34.72
C THR A 1091 11.94 11.35 -33.75
N ASN A 1092 11.63 11.50 -32.48
CA ASN A 1092 12.57 11.80 -31.42
C ASN A 1092 12.21 11.06 -30.12
N VAL A 1093 13.22 10.69 -29.32
CA VAL A 1093 13.07 9.98 -28.03
C VAL A 1093 12.33 10.79 -26.94
N MET A 1094 12.02 12.07 -27.17
CA MET A 1094 11.19 12.89 -26.27
C MET A 1094 9.70 12.86 -26.62
N GLU A 1095 9.35 12.20 -27.72
CA GLU A 1095 7.95 12.04 -28.14
C GLU A 1095 7.32 10.92 -27.33
N ALA A 1096 6.09 11.15 -26.86
CA ALA A 1096 5.34 10.12 -26.17
C ALA A 1096 5.08 8.94 -27.11
N SER A 1097 5.23 7.72 -26.60
CA SER A 1097 4.72 6.53 -27.27
C SER A 1097 3.20 6.55 -27.21
N VAL A 1098 2.57 6.24 -28.34
CA VAL A 1098 1.12 6.10 -28.47
C VAL A 1098 0.87 4.66 -28.89
N VAL A 1099 0.05 3.95 -28.13
CA VAL A 1099 -0.18 2.52 -28.32
C VAL A 1099 -1.43 2.26 -29.17
N ASN A 1100 -2.39 3.18 -29.11
CA ASN A 1100 -3.61 3.20 -29.89
C ASN A 1100 -3.29 3.36 -31.39
N LYS A 1101 -3.59 2.31 -32.16
CA LYS A 1101 -3.36 2.23 -33.61
C LYS A 1101 -4.10 3.28 -34.44
N TYR A 1102 -5.10 3.96 -33.87
CA TYR A 1102 -5.87 5.02 -34.53
C TYR A 1102 -5.32 6.43 -34.31
N LEU A 1103 -4.32 6.58 -33.42
CA LEU A 1103 -3.72 7.87 -33.10
C LEU A 1103 -2.36 8.03 -33.81
N ASN A 1104 -2.09 9.24 -34.29
CA ASN A 1104 -0.77 9.59 -34.82
C ASN A 1104 0.16 10.02 -33.69
N GLN A 1105 1.42 9.58 -33.75
CA GLN A 1105 2.45 10.04 -32.82
C GLN A 1105 2.65 11.57 -32.91
N GLY A 1106 2.45 12.25 -31.79
CA GLY A 1106 2.60 13.70 -31.69
C GLY A 1106 4.06 14.13 -31.75
N ARG A 1107 4.43 14.93 -32.76
CA ARG A 1107 5.81 15.37 -32.98
C ARG A 1107 6.20 16.54 -32.09
N ARG A 1108 7.43 16.52 -31.54
CA ARG A 1108 7.85 17.53 -30.55
C ARG A 1108 9.27 18.04 -30.75
N LEU A 1109 9.42 19.35 -30.55
CA LEU A 1109 10.70 20.06 -30.42
C LEU A 1109 10.77 20.74 -29.05
N MET A 1110 11.97 20.88 -28.52
CA MET A 1110 12.21 21.50 -27.22
C MET A 1110 13.14 22.71 -27.34
N PHE A 1111 12.80 23.81 -26.69
CA PHE A 1111 13.68 24.93 -26.41
C PHE A 1111 14.27 24.78 -25.00
N THR A 1112 15.59 24.92 -24.85
CA THR A 1112 16.28 24.78 -23.53
C THR A 1112 16.95 26.08 -23.10
N ASN A 1113 17.30 26.18 -21.82
CA ASN A 1113 18.01 27.32 -21.19
C ASN A 1113 17.26 28.66 -21.36
N LEU A 1114 15.93 28.62 -21.42
CA LEU A 1114 15.09 29.80 -21.53
C LEU A 1114 15.16 30.65 -20.24
N PRO A 1115 15.07 31.98 -20.35
CA PRO A 1115 14.79 32.84 -19.21
C PRO A 1115 13.45 32.48 -18.57
N GLU A 1116 13.29 32.75 -17.28
CA GLU A 1116 12.06 32.47 -16.51
C GLU A 1116 10.79 33.02 -17.18
N LYS A 1117 10.88 34.15 -17.89
CA LYS A 1117 9.78 34.74 -18.66
C LYS A 1117 10.28 35.28 -19.99
N CYS A 1118 9.92 34.62 -21.09
CA CYS A 1118 10.37 35.06 -22.42
C CYS A 1118 9.33 34.83 -23.52
N THR A 1119 9.46 35.57 -24.62
CA THR A 1119 8.70 35.32 -25.85
C THR A 1119 9.61 34.67 -26.90
N ILE A 1120 9.18 33.55 -27.45
CA ILE A 1120 9.79 32.82 -28.55
C ILE A 1120 8.98 33.08 -29.82
N LYS A 1121 9.64 33.53 -30.90
CA LYS A 1121 9.04 33.69 -32.23
C LYS A 1121 9.77 32.80 -33.22
N ILE A 1122 9.00 32.02 -33.98
CA ILE A 1122 9.53 31.05 -34.95
C ILE A 1122 9.17 31.53 -36.35
N PHE A 1123 10.16 31.59 -37.24
CA PHE A 1123 10.05 32.09 -38.60
C PHE A 1123 10.57 31.08 -39.62
N THR A 1124 10.03 31.10 -40.83
CA THR A 1124 10.69 30.52 -42.00
C THR A 1124 11.97 31.30 -42.34
N VAL A 1125 12.88 30.73 -43.12
CA VAL A 1125 14.06 31.46 -43.65
C VAL A 1125 13.71 32.69 -44.50
N SER A 1126 12.48 32.79 -45.01
CA SER A 1126 11.96 33.97 -45.73
C SER A 1126 11.36 35.05 -44.82
N GLY A 1127 11.35 34.84 -43.49
CA GLY A 1127 10.87 35.81 -42.50
C GLY A 1127 9.37 35.74 -42.22
N VAL A 1128 8.67 34.68 -42.65
CA VAL A 1128 7.25 34.49 -42.33
C VAL A 1128 7.11 33.93 -40.92
N LEU A 1129 6.32 34.58 -40.07
CA LEU A 1129 6.04 34.12 -38.71
C LEU A 1129 5.17 32.86 -38.75
N VAL A 1130 5.70 31.77 -38.19
CA VAL A 1130 5.06 30.46 -38.10
C VAL A 1130 4.26 30.33 -36.80
N ARG A 1131 4.91 30.66 -35.67
CA ARG A 1131 4.34 30.54 -34.32
C ARG A 1131 4.99 31.57 -33.39
N LYS A 1132 4.21 32.07 -32.43
CA LYS A 1132 4.67 32.80 -31.24
C LYS A 1132 4.35 31.92 -30.04
N LEU A 1133 5.29 31.79 -29.11
CA LEU A 1133 5.15 31.06 -27.84
C LEU A 1133 5.63 31.99 -26.72
N ASP A 1134 4.84 32.19 -25.68
CA ASP A 1134 5.19 32.93 -24.47
C ASP A 1134 5.50 31.92 -23.35
N PHE A 1135 6.73 31.88 -22.83
CA PHE A 1135 7.14 30.99 -21.75
C PHE A 1135 6.96 31.68 -20.39
N PRO A 1136 6.38 31.01 -19.38
CA PRO A 1136 5.99 29.58 -19.36
C PRO A 1136 4.59 29.23 -19.89
N GLU A 1137 3.78 30.22 -20.29
CA GLU A 1137 2.33 30.06 -20.59
C GLU A 1137 2.00 29.13 -21.78
N ASP A 1138 2.79 29.11 -22.84
CA ASP A 1138 2.53 28.39 -24.11
C ASP A 1138 3.25 27.03 -24.22
N GLY A 1139 3.85 26.53 -23.14
CA GLY A 1139 4.47 25.21 -23.14
C GLY A 1139 3.44 24.09 -23.26
N LEU A 1140 3.77 23.02 -24.01
CA LEU A 1140 2.99 21.78 -23.88
C LEU A 1140 3.09 21.32 -22.43
N VAL A 1141 1.96 21.35 -21.73
CA VAL A 1141 1.82 20.86 -20.38
C VAL A 1141 1.87 19.34 -20.45
N GLY A 1142 2.98 18.72 -20.05
CA GLY A 1142 2.90 17.34 -19.53
C GLY A 1142 2.05 17.36 -18.26
N TYR A 1143 1.53 16.24 -17.79
CA TYR A 1143 0.54 16.16 -16.69
C TYR A 1143 0.85 16.89 -15.37
N ALA A 1144 2.01 17.50 -15.24
CA ALA A 1144 2.20 18.60 -14.33
C ALA A 1144 1.45 19.86 -14.84
N GLY A 1145 0.24 20.09 -14.33
CA GLY A 1145 -0.32 21.44 -14.10
C GLY A 1145 0.60 22.36 -13.26
N LEU A 1146 1.79 21.88 -12.92
CA LEU A 1146 2.99 22.60 -12.53
C LEU A 1146 3.94 22.62 -13.73
N GLY A 1147 3.75 23.54 -14.68
CA GLY A 1147 4.88 23.94 -15.52
C GLY A 1147 5.94 24.44 -14.54
N ASP A 1148 6.93 23.61 -14.20
CA ASP A 1148 7.95 24.02 -13.25
C ASP A 1148 8.78 25.08 -13.96
N SER A 1149 8.38 26.35 -13.74
CA SER A 1149 9.00 27.56 -14.28
C SER A 1149 10.50 27.62 -14.00
N ASN A 1150 10.98 26.72 -13.16
CA ASN A 1150 12.36 26.54 -12.74
C ASN A 1150 13.24 25.81 -13.77
N THR A 1151 12.68 25.08 -14.74
CA THR A 1151 13.45 24.20 -15.66
C THR A 1151 13.85 24.83 -17.00
N GLY A 1152 13.67 26.13 -17.21
CA GLY A 1152 14.16 26.85 -18.40
C GLY A 1152 13.84 26.17 -19.75
N THR A 1153 12.76 25.38 -19.81
CA THR A 1153 12.52 24.42 -20.89
C THR A 1153 11.09 24.53 -21.39
N LEU A 1154 10.91 24.58 -22.72
CA LEU A 1154 9.59 24.63 -23.36
C LEU A 1154 9.50 23.61 -24.49
N HIS A 1155 8.49 22.73 -24.44
CA HIS A 1155 8.13 21.82 -25.53
C HIS A 1155 7.10 22.45 -26.47
N TRP A 1156 7.28 22.25 -27.77
CA TRP A 1156 6.40 22.70 -28.85
C TRP A 1156 6.01 21.52 -29.76
N ASN A 1157 4.71 21.39 -30.04
CA ASN A 1157 4.10 20.34 -30.88
C ASN A 1157 4.34 20.52 -32.39
N MET A 1158 5.25 21.41 -32.80
CA MET A 1158 5.55 21.69 -34.20
C MET A 1158 4.34 22.16 -35.03
N LEU A 1159 3.29 22.68 -34.38
CA LEU A 1159 2.13 23.26 -35.07
C LEU A 1159 2.30 24.77 -35.28
N SER A 1160 1.89 25.24 -36.45
CA SER A 1160 1.81 26.68 -36.76
C SER A 1160 0.72 27.36 -35.93
N LYS A 1161 0.59 28.68 -36.08
CA LYS A 1161 -0.51 29.44 -35.48
C LYS A 1161 -1.90 28.99 -35.99
N GLU A 1162 -1.98 28.35 -37.15
CA GLU A 1162 -3.20 27.78 -37.73
C GLU A 1162 -3.46 26.32 -37.32
N GLY A 1163 -2.63 25.73 -36.46
CA GLY A 1163 -2.78 24.33 -36.04
C GLY A 1163 -2.29 23.30 -37.07
N LEU A 1164 -1.55 23.74 -38.10
CA LEU A 1164 -0.98 22.85 -39.12
C LEU A 1164 0.46 22.47 -38.79
N GLU A 1165 0.82 21.22 -39.05
CA GLU A 1165 2.18 20.74 -38.85
C GLU A 1165 3.16 21.46 -39.80
N ILE A 1166 4.28 21.96 -39.27
CA ILE A 1166 5.26 22.70 -40.09
C ILE A 1166 5.92 21.80 -41.16
N ALA A 1167 6.28 22.34 -42.32
CA ALA A 1167 6.93 21.56 -43.39
C ALA A 1167 8.41 21.23 -43.08
N ALA A 1168 8.97 20.22 -43.75
CA ALA A 1168 10.41 19.98 -43.72
C ALA A 1168 11.18 21.19 -44.27
N GLY A 1169 12.25 21.61 -43.59
CA GLY A 1169 13.00 22.81 -43.95
C GLY A 1169 13.78 23.43 -42.80
N MET A 1170 14.36 24.59 -43.06
CA MET A 1170 15.09 25.38 -42.07
C MET A 1170 14.21 26.50 -41.50
N TYR A 1171 14.31 26.69 -40.20
CA TYR A 1171 13.58 27.72 -39.44
C TYR A 1171 14.55 28.55 -38.59
N VAL A 1172 14.14 29.78 -38.31
CA VAL A 1172 14.87 30.73 -37.45
C VAL A 1172 13.97 31.03 -36.25
N TYR A 1173 14.54 31.04 -35.05
CA TYR A 1173 13.81 31.42 -33.84
C TYR A 1173 14.46 32.65 -33.18
N GLN A 1174 13.64 33.46 -32.53
CA GLN A 1174 14.04 34.58 -31.69
C GLN A 1174 13.45 34.38 -30.30
N VAL A 1175 14.30 34.32 -29.27
CA VAL A 1175 13.90 34.35 -27.86
C VAL A 1175 14.16 35.75 -27.32
N LYS A 1176 13.16 36.35 -26.68
CA LYS A 1176 13.25 37.67 -26.04
C LYS A 1176 12.86 37.54 -24.57
N ASP A 1177 13.80 37.83 -23.68
CA ASP A 1177 13.49 37.93 -22.26
C ASP A 1177 12.61 39.16 -21.99
N LEU A 1178 11.54 38.96 -21.23
CA LEU A 1178 10.61 40.02 -20.84
C LEU A 1178 11.11 40.82 -19.64
N ARG A 1179 12.06 40.29 -18.85
CA ARG A 1179 12.62 40.96 -17.68
C ARG A 1179 13.75 41.92 -18.05
N THR A 1180 14.77 41.43 -18.75
CA THR A 1180 15.96 42.21 -19.13
C THR A 1180 15.87 42.86 -20.52
N GLY A 1181 14.94 42.40 -21.37
CA GLY A 1181 14.80 42.85 -22.76
C GLY A 1181 15.87 42.30 -23.71
N LYS A 1182 16.80 41.46 -23.25
CA LYS A 1182 17.83 40.83 -24.07
C LYS A 1182 17.23 39.80 -25.03
N GLU A 1183 17.86 39.64 -26.19
CA GLU A 1183 17.37 38.78 -27.26
C GLU A 1183 18.44 37.79 -27.74
N LYS A 1184 18.00 36.59 -28.10
CA LYS A 1184 18.81 35.53 -28.71
C LYS A 1184 18.14 35.08 -29.99
N VAL A 1185 18.92 34.95 -31.07
CA VAL A 1185 18.46 34.39 -32.34
C VAL A 1185 19.22 33.10 -32.63
N GLY A 1186 18.52 32.08 -33.11
CA GLY A 1186 19.09 30.81 -33.54
C GLY A 1186 18.33 30.20 -34.71
N LYS A 1187 18.73 28.99 -35.10
CA LYS A 1187 18.12 28.25 -36.23
C LYS A 1187 17.99 26.77 -35.91
N PHE A 1188 17.00 26.11 -36.51
CA PHE A 1188 16.86 24.66 -36.47
C PHE A 1188 16.38 24.09 -37.81
N GLY A 1189 16.69 22.82 -38.05
CA GLY A 1189 16.25 22.08 -39.23
C GLY A 1189 15.20 21.03 -38.88
N VAL A 1190 14.28 20.78 -39.79
CA VAL A 1190 13.28 19.70 -39.73
C VAL A 1190 13.40 18.85 -40.97
N ILE A 1191 13.62 17.55 -40.77
CA ILE A 1191 13.65 16.51 -41.80
C ILE A 1191 12.50 15.56 -41.46
N LYS A 1192 11.53 15.44 -42.38
CA LYS A 1192 10.35 14.57 -42.22
C LYS A 1192 10.52 13.26 -42.97
#